data_AF-A0A1H6EW78-F1
#
_entry.id   AF-A0A1H6EW78-F1
#
_cell.length_a   1.000
_cell.length_b   1.000
_cell.length_c   1.000
_cell.angle_alpha   90.00
_cell.angle_beta   90.00
_cell.angle_gamma   90.00
#
_symmetry.space_group_name_H-M   'P 1'
#
loop_
_entity.id
_entity.type
_entity.pdbx_description
1 polymer ?
#
loop_
_entity_poly.entity_id
_entity_poly.type
_entity_poly.pdbx_seq_one_letter_code
_entity_poly.pdbx_strand_id
1 'polypeptide(L)'
;MRPPSSIRRALTTGLTALLCLPLTALPAAASSEQRPRLERLDRGLIAVPASEGVFLSWRLLGGEVTGHGTTGMTGADFRVYRDGRAIATVTDSTNYRDPAGTAGSRYRVAPIVKGREGESSAPATPWVKSFYDLQLKKPADGVTPMGEAYTYSANDLSVGDVDGDGQYEYVVKWDPSNSKDVSQRGYTGNTYVDTYELDGTLRWRIDLGVNIRSGAHYTQFLVYDFDGDGRSEMMLKTAPGSKIIRYTPRGEVASERYVTMPREDVKAGYAHGDDYRKSAADYFEHVVHMFAKWHEHPEVIAGRWPATLEAAFGIEPTHEYPLSREDAVELATYFIDVYAPSRSGNNRLREFNGFVITGPEYLSVLEGATGKELQTIPYKPGRGDDGLLWGDYAMARIEPGNRVDRFLSSVAYLDGERPSAIFARGYYTRTTLVAYDWDGRRLKEVWYVDSGHAPMANPFNASPHGVPGSNPEYADLTTQGFHSMSVADVDADGRQEVVYGSATIDDDGDLLYSSFAQGPPQSNVPGQNVRLGHGDAMHVGDFDPDRPGLEIWTVHEGGPWAPYGWALREAATGRVIHGGYSGVDTGRGMVGDIDPAIRGVESWSSMPPNQAIEAGLWSARGDYLGRNAPGTNMSIRWAADMTTQLVNGTATTVLQTPTIDDHKRGTLLTAEGTLTNNWTKGNPGLVADVFGDWREELLVRTADSGAIRMYLSTEVTGRKLYTLMHDPQYRVEVARQQTAYNQPAYPSFYLGSDIDWSKVPVPGKN
;
A
#
# COMPACT_ATOMS: atom_id res chain seq x y z
N MET A 1 63.15 -12.30 9.93
CA MET A 1 64.12 -13.17 10.64
C MET A 1 63.45 -13.55 11.96
N ARG A 2 63.03 -14.81 12.17
CA ARG A 2 63.79 -15.99 12.68
C ARG A 2 63.99 -15.97 14.23
N PRO A 3 63.99 -17.14 14.91
CA PRO A 3 62.88 -17.50 15.85
C PRO A 3 63.38 -18.02 17.23
N PRO A 4 63.10 -19.27 17.69
CA PRO A 4 61.91 -19.82 18.38
C PRO A 4 62.18 -20.30 19.84
N SER A 5 61.15 -20.84 20.52
CA SER A 5 61.29 -22.01 21.42
C SER A 5 59.93 -22.67 21.76
N SER A 6 59.74 -23.98 21.96
CA SER A 6 60.27 -25.24 21.39
C SER A 6 59.97 -26.44 22.31
N ILE A 7 59.86 -27.65 21.72
CA ILE A 7 60.03 -29.00 22.33
C ILE A 7 58.85 -29.42 23.26
N ARG A 8 58.35 -30.67 23.33
CA ARG A 8 58.81 -32.01 22.87
C ARG A 8 57.91 -32.63 21.75
N ARG A 9 58.12 -33.92 21.47
CA ARG A 9 57.27 -34.90 20.75
C ARG A 9 57.05 -36.12 21.66
N ALA A 10 56.04 -36.95 21.35
CA ALA A 10 56.10 -38.40 21.58
C ALA A 10 55.43 -39.13 20.39
N LEU A 11 56.01 -40.26 19.98
CA LEU A 11 55.53 -41.14 18.90
C LEU A 11 55.03 -42.46 19.53
N THR A 12 53.94 -43.02 19.00
CA THR A 12 53.80 -44.48 18.86
C THR A 12 52.79 -44.82 17.76
N THR A 13 53.17 -45.78 16.92
CA THR A 13 52.37 -46.37 15.83
C THR A 13 51.36 -47.40 16.35
N GLY A 14 50.18 -47.48 15.74
CA GLY A 14 49.21 -48.56 15.92
C GLY A 14 48.33 -48.73 14.68
N LEU A 15 48.22 -49.95 14.18
CA LEU A 15 47.56 -50.30 12.91
C LEU A 15 46.34 -51.18 13.20
N THR A 16 45.12 -50.71 12.91
CA THR A 16 43.93 -51.59 12.98
C THR A 16 42.77 -51.18 12.06
N ALA A 17 42.44 -52.11 11.15
CA ALA A 17 41.17 -52.43 10.51
C ALA A 17 40.05 -51.37 10.34
N LEU A 18 39.57 -51.24 9.10
CA LEU A 18 38.23 -50.74 8.77
C LEU A 18 37.16 -51.60 9.47
N LEU A 19 36.19 -50.94 10.11
CA LEU A 19 34.82 -51.44 10.24
C LEU A 19 33.87 -50.42 9.63
N CYS A 20 33.28 -50.77 8.48
CA CYS A 20 32.13 -50.05 7.96
C CYS A 20 30.89 -50.39 8.80
N LEU A 21 30.49 -49.48 9.69
CA LEU A 21 29.14 -49.45 10.23
C LEU A 21 28.28 -48.55 9.32
N PRO A 22 27.05 -48.95 8.96
CA PRO A 22 26.15 -48.05 8.26
C PRO A 22 25.76 -46.92 9.21
N LEU A 23 25.95 -45.67 8.80
CA LEU A 23 25.24 -44.56 9.44
C LEU A 23 23.76 -44.75 9.12
N THR A 24 23.00 -45.24 10.10
CA THR A 24 21.55 -45.05 10.11
C THR A 24 21.30 -43.55 10.16
N ALA A 25 20.83 -42.98 9.06
CA ALA A 25 20.40 -41.59 9.04
C ALA A 25 19.35 -41.42 10.15
N LEU A 26 19.65 -40.55 11.11
CA LEU A 26 18.62 -40.05 12.01
C LEU A 26 17.57 -39.38 11.12
N PRO A 27 16.26 -39.61 11.35
CA PRO A 27 15.25 -38.84 10.63
C PRO A 27 15.54 -37.37 10.92
N ALA A 28 15.60 -36.56 9.86
CA ALA A 28 15.59 -35.11 10.03
C ALA A 28 14.40 -34.78 10.93
N ALA A 29 14.65 -34.05 12.02
CA ALA A 29 13.56 -33.49 12.77
C ALA A 29 12.76 -32.65 11.78
N ALA A 30 11.49 -33.01 11.56
CA ALA A 30 10.63 -32.23 10.70
C ALA A 30 10.63 -30.81 11.28
N SER A 31 11.11 -29.85 10.49
CA SER A 31 10.76 -28.46 10.74
C SER A 31 9.24 -28.43 10.84
N SER A 32 8.72 -27.91 11.95
CA SER A 32 7.39 -27.33 11.89
C SER A 32 7.46 -26.27 10.79
N GLU A 33 6.77 -26.48 9.68
CA GLU A 33 6.66 -25.46 8.64
C GLU A 33 6.22 -24.17 9.31
N GLN A 34 7.08 -23.16 9.28
CA GLN A 34 6.70 -21.80 9.64
C GLN A 34 5.63 -21.37 8.63
N ARG A 35 4.54 -20.82 9.13
CA ARG A 35 3.34 -20.53 8.34
C ARG A 35 2.75 -19.21 8.84
N PRO A 36 2.39 -18.27 7.94
CA PRO A 36 1.79 -17.01 8.31
C PRO A 36 0.57 -17.17 9.23
N ARG A 37 0.60 -16.48 10.38
CA ARG A 37 -0.53 -16.37 11.30
C ARG A 37 -1.56 -15.41 10.69
N LEU A 38 -2.72 -15.95 10.35
CA LEU A 38 -3.82 -15.23 9.73
C LEU A 38 -5.04 -15.19 10.67
N GLU A 39 -5.91 -14.21 10.44
CA GLU A 39 -7.09 -13.93 11.28
C GLU A 39 -8.02 -15.13 11.44
N ARG A 40 -8.63 -15.25 12.62
CA ARG A 40 -9.64 -16.30 12.91
C ARG A 40 -11.03 -15.83 12.47
N LEU A 41 -11.25 -15.86 11.16
CA LEU A 41 -12.51 -15.41 10.57
C LEU A 41 -13.70 -16.32 10.91
N ASP A 42 -14.86 -15.69 11.06
CA ASP A 42 -16.16 -16.31 11.16
C ASP A 42 -16.60 -16.88 9.79
N ARG A 43 -17.83 -17.41 9.72
CA ARG A 43 -18.35 -17.96 8.47
C ARG A 43 -18.61 -16.91 7.38
N GLY A 44 -18.74 -15.62 7.71
CA GLY A 44 -19.06 -14.56 6.75
C GLY A 44 -20.36 -14.84 5.99
N LEU A 45 -21.34 -15.48 6.62
CA LEU A 45 -22.58 -15.88 5.94
C LEU A 45 -23.44 -14.65 5.62
N ILE A 46 -23.59 -14.35 4.34
CA ILE A 46 -24.47 -13.30 3.83
C ILE A 46 -25.66 -13.90 3.09
N ALA A 47 -26.80 -13.22 3.17
CA ALA A 47 -28.01 -13.52 2.42
C ALA A 47 -28.49 -12.26 1.69
N VAL A 48 -28.76 -12.37 0.39
CA VAL A 48 -29.06 -11.24 -0.50
C VAL A 48 -30.29 -11.56 -1.36
N PRO A 49 -31.23 -10.62 -1.56
CA PRO A 49 -32.31 -10.79 -2.54
C PRO A 49 -31.73 -10.84 -3.96
N ALA A 50 -32.14 -11.85 -4.72
CA ALA A 50 -31.76 -12.05 -6.12
C ALA A 50 -33.01 -12.19 -7.01
N SER A 51 -32.83 -12.21 -8.32
CA SER A 51 -33.91 -12.36 -9.31
C SER A 51 -34.79 -13.60 -9.10
N GLU A 52 -34.22 -14.67 -8.54
CA GLU A 52 -34.85 -15.99 -8.38
C GLU A 52 -34.69 -16.48 -6.93
N GLY A 53 -35.15 -15.67 -5.97
CA GLY A 53 -35.17 -16.00 -4.55
C GLY A 53 -34.05 -15.31 -3.75
N VAL A 54 -33.45 -16.03 -2.81
CA VAL A 54 -32.35 -15.53 -1.97
C VAL A 54 -31.04 -16.18 -2.40
N PHE A 55 -30.03 -15.37 -2.69
CA PHE A 55 -28.66 -15.80 -2.84
C PHE A 55 -27.97 -15.84 -1.47
N LEU A 56 -27.22 -16.89 -1.19
CA LEU A 56 -26.43 -17.11 0.01
C LEU A 56 -24.98 -17.29 -0.39
N SER A 57 -24.05 -16.71 0.37
CA SER A 57 -22.60 -16.91 0.21
C SER A 57 -21.92 -16.98 1.57
N TRP A 58 -20.86 -17.76 1.71
CA TRP A 58 -20.10 -17.91 2.95
C TRP A 58 -18.67 -18.38 2.69
N ARG A 59 -17.77 -18.15 3.66
CA ARG A 59 -16.35 -18.45 3.52
C ARG A 59 -16.13 -19.96 3.58
N LEU A 60 -15.23 -20.50 2.76
CA LEU A 60 -14.49 -21.72 3.12
C LEU A 60 -13.24 -21.25 3.90
N LEU A 61 -13.07 -21.70 5.14
CA LEU A 61 -11.94 -21.27 5.97
C LEU A 61 -10.70 -22.11 5.66
N GLY A 62 -9.51 -21.52 5.76
CA GLY A 62 -8.26 -22.18 5.38
C GLY A 62 -8.06 -23.55 6.05
N GLY A 63 -8.27 -23.62 7.38
CA GLY A 63 -8.16 -24.86 8.15
C GLY A 63 -9.23 -25.93 7.87
N GLU A 64 -10.21 -25.64 7.01
CA GLU A 64 -11.23 -26.60 6.52
C GLU A 64 -10.86 -27.22 5.17
N VAL A 65 -9.85 -26.69 4.48
CA VAL A 65 -9.31 -27.23 3.22
C VAL A 65 -8.53 -28.51 3.50
N THR A 66 -8.67 -29.50 2.61
CA THR A 66 -8.02 -30.81 2.72
C THR A 66 -7.29 -31.26 1.45
N GLY A 67 -7.33 -30.45 0.38
CA GLY A 67 -6.69 -30.75 -0.90
C GLY A 67 -7.45 -30.13 -2.06
N HIS A 68 -7.37 -30.78 -3.23
CA HIS A 68 -7.81 -30.21 -4.51
C HIS A 68 -8.82 -31.11 -5.22
N GLY A 69 -9.62 -30.53 -6.10
CA GLY A 69 -10.63 -31.20 -6.92
C GLY A 69 -10.67 -30.62 -8.34
N THR A 70 -11.63 -31.06 -9.15
CA THR A 70 -11.72 -30.68 -10.57
C THR A 70 -12.21 -29.24 -10.80
N THR A 71 -12.98 -28.69 -9.87
CA THR A 71 -13.59 -27.35 -9.99
C THR A 71 -13.27 -26.43 -8.81
N GLY A 72 -12.48 -26.89 -7.85
CA GLY A 72 -12.22 -26.17 -6.61
C GLY A 72 -11.37 -26.96 -5.62
N MET A 73 -11.06 -26.32 -4.50
CA MET A 73 -10.50 -26.93 -3.30
C MET A 73 -11.48 -27.93 -2.69
N THR A 74 -10.97 -29.03 -2.14
CA THR A 74 -11.75 -29.99 -1.35
C THR A 74 -11.59 -29.70 0.14
N GLY A 75 -12.61 -30.02 0.94
CA GLY A 75 -12.63 -29.64 2.36
C GLY A 75 -13.97 -29.94 3.02
N ALA A 76 -14.44 -29.05 3.90
CA ALA A 76 -15.79 -29.10 4.45
C ALA A 76 -16.86 -29.00 3.36
N ASP A 77 -17.88 -29.88 3.41
CA ASP A 77 -19.17 -29.65 2.76
C ASP A 77 -20.05 -28.76 3.65
N PHE A 78 -21.20 -28.29 3.19
CA PHE A 78 -22.03 -27.36 3.96
C PHE A 78 -23.51 -27.74 3.98
N ARG A 79 -24.07 -27.88 5.18
CA ARG A 79 -25.52 -27.95 5.39
C ARG A 79 -26.09 -26.54 5.36
N VAL A 80 -27.07 -26.29 4.50
CA VAL A 80 -27.79 -25.00 4.46
C VAL A 80 -29.13 -25.15 5.19
N TYR A 81 -29.38 -24.26 6.15
CA TYR A 81 -30.62 -24.18 6.91
C TYR A 81 -31.40 -22.91 6.57
N ARG A 82 -32.73 -23.03 6.43
CA ARG A 82 -33.68 -21.91 6.45
C ARG A 82 -34.71 -22.14 7.56
N ASP A 83 -34.91 -21.14 8.40
CA ASP A 83 -35.91 -21.14 9.49
C ASP A 83 -35.79 -22.38 10.41
N GLY A 84 -34.55 -22.85 10.61
CA GLY A 84 -34.22 -24.04 11.41
C GLY A 84 -34.40 -25.39 10.69
N ARG A 85 -34.76 -25.40 9.40
CA ARG A 85 -34.90 -26.62 8.57
C ARG A 85 -33.79 -26.72 7.55
N ALA A 86 -33.18 -27.89 7.43
CA ALA A 86 -32.23 -28.18 6.35
C ALA A 86 -32.93 -28.07 4.99
N ILE A 87 -32.35 -27.31 4.06
CA ILE A 87 -32.87 -27.13 2.69
C ILE A 87 -31.92 -27.65 1.61
N ALA A 88 -30.61 -27.69 1.88
CA ALA A 88 -29.61 -28.17 0.92
C ALA A 88 -28.36 -28.75 1.60
N THR A 89 -27.53 -29.41 0.81
CA THR A 89 -26.13 -29.72 1.15
C THR A 89 -25.29 -29.35 -0.06
N VAL A 90 -24.33 -28.44 0.14
CA VAL A 90 -23.47 -27.90 -0.92
C VAL A 90 -22.06 -28.47 -0.73
N THR A 91 -21.47 -28.96 -1.83
CA THR A 91 -20.20 -29.72 -1.80
C THR A 91 -19.14 -29.11 -2.70
N ASP A 92 -19.58 -28.41 -3.75
CA ASP A 92 -18.84 -27.93 -4.93
C ASP A 92 -18.65 -26.41 -4.98
N SER A 93 -19.23 -25.67 -4.03
CA SER A 93 -19.01 -24.23 -3.81
C SER A 93 -19.16 -23.87 -2.33
N THR A 94 -19.17 -22.57 -2.02
CA THR A 94 -19.65 -22.03 -0.74
C THR A 94 -20.72 -20.95 -0.94
N ASN A 95 -21.57 -21.16 -1.94
CA ASN A 95 -22.76 -20.35 -2.19
C ASN A 95 -23.99 -21.24 -2.44
N TYR A 96 -25.18 -20.65 -2.39
CA TYR A 96 -26.43 -21.34 -2.70
C TYR A 96 -27.52 -20.36 -3.12
N ARG A 97 -28.40 -20.76 -4.04
CA ARG A 97 -29.61 -20.01 -4.39
C ARG A 97 -30.85 -20.74 -3.87
N ASP A 98 -31.57 -20.11 -2.96
CA ASP A 98 -32.83 -20.61 -2.42
C ASP A 98 -34.03 -19.95 -3.13
N PRO A 99 -34.67 -20.63 -4.11
CA PRO A 99 -35.82 -20.07 -4.83
C PRO A 99 -37.08 -19.96 -3.99
N ALA A 100 -37.12 -20.59 -2.80
CA ALA A 100 -38.22 -20.49 -1.84
C ALA A 100 -37.88 -19.55 -0.66
N GLY A 101 -36.76 -18.84 -0.74
CA GLY A 101 -36.35 -17.82 0.22
C GLY A 101 -37.19 -16.55 0.14
N THR A 102 -37.36 -15.86 1.26
CA THR A 102 -38.08 -14.59 1.35
C THR A 102 -37.31 -13.59 2.21
N ALA A 103 -37.65 -12.30 2.14
CA ALA A 103 -37.04 -11.27 3.00
C ALA A 103 -37.22 -11.52 4.52
N GLY A 104 -38.20 -12.33 4.93
CA GLY A 104 -38.40 -12.73 6.32
C GLY A 104 -37.71 -14.03 6.74
N SER A 105 -37.01 -14.70 5.82
CA SER A 105 -36.32 -15.97 6.07
C SER A 105 -35.02 -15.77 6.87
N ARG A 106 -34.65 -16.76 7.68
CA ARG A 106 -33.42 -16.73 8.49
C ARG A 106 -32.55 -17.93 8.17
N TYR A 107 -31.32 -17.67 7.76
CA TYR A 107 -30.37 -18.67 7.27
C TYR A 107 -29.26 -18.96 8.29
N ARG A 108 -28.76 -20.19 8.25
CA ARG A 108 -27.48 -20.61 8.86
C ARG A 108 -26.83 -21.64 7.94
N VAL A 109 -25.51 -21.75 8.01
CA VAL A 109 -24.78 -22.86 7.40
C VAL A 109 -23.94 -23.57 8.46
N ALA A 110 -23.80 -24.88 8.34
CA ALA A 110 -22.95 -25.68 9.21
C ALA A 110 -21.96 -26.50 8.35
N PRO A 111 -20.65 -26.48 8.64
CA PRO A 111 -19.69 -27.29 7.93
C PRO A 111 -19.92 -28.78 8.24
N ILE A 112 -19.75 -29.64 7.25
CA ILE A 112 -19.77 -31.09 7.39
C ILE A 112 -18.35 -31.57 7.08
N VAL A 113 -17.62 -31.95 8.13
CA VAL A 113 -16.24 -32.41 8.03
C VAL A 113 -16.20 -33.90 8.34
N LYS A 114 -15.70 -34.71 7.40
CA LYS A 114 -15.65 -36.19 7.52
C LYS A 114 -17.01 -36.81 7.87
N GLY A 115 -18.08 -36.29 7.27
CA GLY A 115 -19.46 -36.73 7.49
C GLY A 115 -20.08 -36.33 8.83
N ARG A 116 -19.43 -35.46 9.62
CA ARG A 116 -19.97 -34.90 10.86
C ARG A 116 -20.26 -33.43 10.69
N GLU A 117 -21.49 -33.03 11.00
CA GLU A 117 -21.89 -31.62 11.03
C GLU A 117 -21.27 -30.94 12.26
N GLY A 118 -20.65 -29.77 12.04
CA GLY A 118 -20.02 -28.92 13.04
C GLY A 118 -20.97 -27.84 13.57
N GLU A 119 -20.38 -26.80 14.16
CA GLU A 119 -21.16 -25.67 14.69
C GLU A 119 -21.80 -24.85 13.56
N SER A 120 -23.05 -24.45 13.76
CA SER A 120 -23.76 -23.59 12.81
C SER A 120 -23.29 -22.15 12.92
N SER A 121 -23.09 -21.50 11.78
CA SER A 121 -22.79 -20.06 11.65
C SER A 121 -23.73 -19.17 12.46
N ALA A 122 -23.30 -17.93 12.69
CA ALA A 122 -24.20 -16.83 13.01
C ALA A 122 -25.39 -16.78 12.02
N PRO A 123 -26.57 -16.31 12.46
CA PRO A 123 -27.77 -16.30 11.63
C PRO A 123 -27.78 -15.10 10.67
N ALA A 124 -27.92 -15.36 9.37
CA ALA A 124 -28.10 -14.31 8.37
C ALA A 124 -29.59 -14.10 8.04
N THR A 125 -29.98 -12.83 7.85
CA THR A 125 -31.28 -12.46 7.27
C THR A 125 -31.04 -11.75 5.94
N PRO A 126 -31.85 -12.00 4.89
CA PRO A 126 -31.67 -11.33 3.60
C PRO A 126 -31.64 -9.82 3.73
N TRP A 127 -30.69 -9.19 3.05
CA TRP A 127 -30.61 -7.74 2.94
C TRP A 127 -31.87 -7.16 2.29
N VAL A 128 -32.15 -5.88 2.56
CA VAL A 128 -33.32 -5.18 1.97
C VAL A 128 -33.09 -4.88 0.47
N LYS A 129 -31.83 -4.79 0.05
CA LYS A 129 -31.38 -4.47 -1.31
C LYS A 129 -30.29 -5.45 -1.74
N SER A 130 -29.88 -5.41 -3.00
CA SER A 130 -28.74 -6.17 -3.54
C SER A 130 -27.35 -5.62 -3.11
N PHE A 131 -27.33 -4.77 -2.09
CA PHE A 131 -26.15 -4.14 -1.50
C PHE A 131 -26.45 -3.77 -0.05
N TYR A 132 -25.40 -3.57 0.74
CA TYR A 132 -25.47 -3.09 2.12
C TYR A 132 -24.98 -1.64 2.20
N ASP A 133 -25.68 -0.77 2.93
CA ASP A 133 -25.26 0.61 3.18
C ASP A 133 -24.74 0.70 4.65
N LEU A 134 -23.43 0.54 4.86
CA LEU A 134 -22.78 0.78 6.16
C LEU A 134 -22.90 2.26 6.50
N GLN A 135 -23.72 2.59 7.51
CA GLN A 135 -24.01 3.98 7.87
C GLN A 135 -22.79 4.64 8.52
N LEU A 136 -22.42 5.83 8.03
CA LEU A 136 -21.27 6.58 8.50
C LEU A 136 -21.68 7.82 9.31
N LYS A 137 -20.84 8.20 10.28
CA LYS A 137 -20.96 9.47 11.00
C LYS A 137 -20.02 10.51 10.40
N LYS A 138 -20.47 11.13 9.31
CA LYS A 138 -19.75 12.20 8.59
C LYS A 138 -19.20 13.29 9.54
N PRO A 139 -17.90 13.63 9.49
CA PRO A 139 -17.34 14.77 10.20
C PRO A 139 -18.02 16.08 9.79
N ALA A 140 -18.05 17.06 10.69
CA ALA A 140 -18.52 18.39 10.35
C ALA A 140 -17.56 19.08 9.38
N ASP A 141 -18.12 19.84 8.44
CA ASP A 141 -17.39 20.72 7.53
C ASP A 141 -16.61 21.79 8.33
N GLY A 142 -15.55 22.34 7.73
CA GLY A 142 -14.63 23.25 8.42
C GLY A 142 -14.16 24.43 7.57
N VAL A 143 -13.30 25.26 8.17
CA VAL A 143 -12.73 26.46 7.53
C VAL A 143 -11.24 26.54 7.85
N THR A 144 -10.39 26.83 6.86
CA THR A 144 -8.93 26.97 7.04
C THR A 144 -8.58 28.32 7.69
N PRO A 145 -7.32 28.51 8.16
CA PRO A 145 -6.86 29.82 8.64
C PRO A 145 -7.00 30.96 7.61
N MET A 146 -7.11 30.65 6.32
CA MET A 146 -7.32 31.63 5.23
C MET A 146 -8.80 31.93 4.95
N GLY A 147 -9.75 31.35 5.70
CA GLY A 147 -11.19 31.52 5.47
C GLY A 147 -11.77 30.65 4.36
N GLU A 148 -11.00 29.70 3.81
CA GLU A 148 -11.49 28.73 2.81
C GLU A 148 -12.33 27.66 3.51
N ALA A 149 -13.60 27.53 3.13
CA ALA A 149 -14.47 26.45 3.61
C ALA A 149 -14.16 25.14 2.89
N TYR A 150 -14.22 24.02 3.61
CA TYR A 150 -14.05 22.67 3.08
C TYR A 150 -15.07 21.71 3.70
N THR A 151 -15.44 20.68 2.94
CA THR A 151 -16.35 19.61 3.38
C THR A 151 -15.60 18.29 3.49
N TYR A 152 -16.24 17.23 3.96
CA TYR A 152 -15.63 15.89 3.99
C TYR A 152 -16.28 14.89 3.02
N SER A 153 -15.48 13.98 2.49
CA SER A 153 -15.91 12.73 1.87
C SER A 153 -15.23 11.54 2.53
N ALA A 154 -15.94 10.42 2.66
CA ALA A 154 -15.30 9.15 2.97
C ALA A 154 -14.35 8.80 1.82
N ASN A 155 -13.24 8.13 2.11
CA ASN A 155 -12.12 8.02 1.17
C ASN A 155 -11.59 6.57 1.16
N ASP A 156 -10.28 6.35 1.27
CA ASP A 156 -9.69 5.01 1.30
C ASP A 156 -10.11 4.24 2.56
N LEU A 157 -10.28 2.93 2.42
CA LEU A 157 -10.66 2.01 3.49
C LEU A 157 -9.56 0.98 3.78
N SER A 158 -9.65 0.38 4.96
CA SER A 158 -8.98 -0.89 5.31
C SER A 158 -9.92 -1.71 6.21
N VAL A 159 -9.55 -2.96 6.49
CA VAL A 159 -10.31 -3.87 7.37
C VAL A 159 -9.40 -4.59 8.35
N GLY A 160 -9.97 -4.99 9.48
CA GLY A 160 -9.37 -5.91 10.45
C GLY A 160 -10.42 -6.32 11.48
N ASP A 161 -10.33 -7.55 11.97
CA ASP A 161 -11.10 -8.00 13.14
C ASP A 161 -10.48 -7.31 14.36
N VAL A 162 -11.11 -6.27 14.92
CA VAL A 162 -10.47 -5.46 15.98
C VAL A 162 -10.83 -5.89 17.40
N ASP A 163 -11.80 -6.79 17.59
CA ASP A 163 -12.18 -7.29 18.93
C ASP A 163 -12.19 -8.82 19.10
N GLY A 164 -11.97 -9.56 18.02
CA GLY A 164 -11.67 -10.98 17.99
C GLY A 164 -12.88 -11.87 17.79
N ASP A 165 -14.00 -11.35 17.27
CA ASP A 165 -15.22 -12.13 17.05
C ASP A 165 -15.23 -12.91 15.72
N GLY A 166 -14.30 -12.59 14.81
CA GLY A 166 -14.13 -13.19 13.48
C GLY A 166 -14.80 -12.43 12.34
N GLN A 167 -15.49 -11.32 12.61
CA GLN A 167 -15.98 -10.38 11.59
C GLN A 167 -14.95 -9.26 11.34
N TYR A 168 -15.14 -8.52 10.25
CA TYR A 168 -14.30 -7.35 9.95
C TYR A 168 -14.98 -6.07 10.40
N GLU A 169 -14.23 -5.24 11.12
CA GLU A 169 -14.50 -3.82 11.25
C GLU A 169 -13.93 -3.05 10.06
N TYR A 170 -14.60 -1.97 9.71
CA TYR A 170 -14.27 -1.14 8.56
C TYR A 170 -13.60 0.14 9.03
N VAL A 171 -12.34 0.29 8.63
CA VAL A 171 -11.55 1.49 8.92
C VAL A 171 -11.69 2.46 7.76
N VAL A 172 -12.18 3.67 8.03
CA VAL A 172 -12.57 4.66 7.01
C VAL A 172 -11.74 5.93 7.19
N LYS A 173 -10.90 6.27 6.19
CA LYS A 173 -10.26 7.59 6.10
C LYS A 173 -11.29 8.61 5.60
N TRP A 174 -11.30 9.80 6.19
CA TRP A 174 -12.05 10.95 5.70
C TRP A 174 -11.09 11.96 5.09
N ASP A 175 -11.31 12.26 3.82
CA ASP A 175 -10.54 13.27 3.10
C ASP A 175 -11.33 14.59 3.04
N PRO A 176 -10.74 15.73 3.44
CA PRO A 176 -11.36 17.04 3.27
C PRO A 176 -11.31 17.45 1.79
N SER A 177 -12.33 18.15 1.31
CA SER A 177 -12.47 18.60 -0.08
C SER A 177 -11.37 19.57 -0.55
N ASN A 178 -10.49 19.99 0.35
CA ASN A 178 -9.30 20.78 0.06
C ASN A 178 -8.00 20.05 0.46
N SER A 179 -7.98 18.72 0.44
CA SER A 179 -6.75 17.92 0.42
C SER A 179 -5.83 18.31 -0.75
N LYS A 180 -4.56 17.87 -0.69
CA LYS A 180 -3.50 18.32 -1.60
C LYS A 180 -2.62 17.16 -2.02
N ASP A 181 -2.27 17.11 -3.31
CA ASP A 181 -1.00 16.48 -3.68
C ASP A 181 0.16 17.31 -3.08
N VAL A 182 1.28 16.67 -2.78
CA VAL A 182 2.41 17.35 -2.12
C VAL A 182 3.00 18.50 -2.95
N SER A 183 2.86 18.49 -4.29
CA SER A 183 3.28 19.60 -5.16
C SER A 183 2.38 20.85 -5.05
N GLN A 184 1.22 20.73 -4.41
CA GLN A 184 0.19 21.77 -4.36
C GLN A 184 0.29 22.60 -3.08
N ARG A 185 0.15 23.92 -3.20
CA ARG A 185 0.05 24.87 -2.07
C ARG A 185 -1.36 24.90 -1.52
N GLY A 186 -1.52 25.25 -0.24
CA GLY A 186 -2.81 25.36 0.43
C GLY A 186 -2.79 24.71 1.81
N TYR A 187 -3.51 25.32 2.75
CA TYR A 187 -3.97 24.62 3.96
C TYR A 187 -4.93 23.48 3.57
N THR A 188 -5.00 22.47 4.42
CA THR A 188 -5.99 21.38 4.32
C THR A 188 -6.85 21.38 5.58
N GLY A 189 -8.05 20.79 5.50
CA GLY A 189 -8.70 20.23 6.68
C GLY A 189 -7.85 19.13 7.33
N ASN A 190 -8.22 18.73 8.55
CA ASN A 190 -7.58 17.60 9.23
C ASN A 190 -7.94 16.29 8.52
N THR A 191 -7.07 15.28 8.57
CA THR A 191 -7.45 13.91 8.23
C THR A 191 -8.11 13.27 9.45
N TYR A 192 -9.26 12.62 9.27
CA TYR A 192 -9.84 11.72 10.27
C TYR A 192 -9.74 10.27 9.81
N VAL A 193 -9.54 9.34 10.75
CA VAL A 193 -9.68 7.90 10.50
C VAL A 193 -10.64 7.34 11.55
N ASP A 194 -11.67 6.62 11.10
CA ASP A 194 -12.70 6.00 11.92
C ASP A 194 -12.58 4.47 11.94
N THR A 195 -13.13 3.82 12.96
CA THR A 195 -13.37 2.37 12.98
C THR A 195 -14.85 2.08 13.25
N TYR A 196 -15.50 1.40 12.31
CA TYR A 196 -16.94 1.06 12.35
C TYR A 196 -17.17 -0.45 12.41
N GLU A 197 -18.15 -0.86 13.22
CA GLU A 197 -18.85 -2.13 13.05
C GLU A 197 -19.52 -2.22 11.69
N LEU A 198 -19.75 -3.43 11.19
CA LEU A 198 -20.65 -3.66 10.05
C LEU A 198 -22.05 -3.05 10.29
N ASP A 199 -22.54 -2.97 11.53
CA ASP A 199 -23.87 -2.40 11.86
C ASP A 199 -23.94 -0.85 11.83
N GLY A 200 -22.82 -0.16 11.59
CA GLY A 200 -22.71 1.30 11.61
C GLY A 200 -22.34 1.91 12.96
N THR A 201 -22.09 1.11 14.00
CA THR A 201 -21.56 1.59 15.28
C THR A 201 -20.13 2.10 15.11
N LEU A 202 -19.95 3.43 15.19
CA LEU A 202 -18.64 4.06 15.25
C LEU A 202 -17.99 3.80 16.62
N ARG A 203 -16.96 2.94 16.68
CA ARG A 203 -16.23 2.66 17.93
C ARG A 203 -15.43 3.89 18.39
N TRP A 204 -14.61 4.44 17.49
CA TRP A 204 -13.74 5.59 17.74
C TRP A 204 -13.27 6.26 16.44
N ARG A 205 -12.71 7.45 16.59
CA ARG A 205 -12.11 8.30 15.55
C ARG A 205 -10.73 8.78 16.03
N ILE A 206 -9.73 8.80 15.18
CA ILE A 206 -8.56 9.66 15.36
C ILE A 206 -8.67 10.89 14.47
N ASP A 207 -8.53 12.06 15.08
CA ASP A 207 -8.25 13.33 14.44
C ASP A 207 -6.73 13.48 14.38
N LEU A 208 -6.13 13.48 13.18
CA LEU A 208 -4.68 13.61 13.07
C LEU A 208 -4.18 15.03 13.36
N GLY A 209 -5.08 16.01 13.48
CA GLY A 209 -4.75 17.38 13.83
C GLY A 209 -4.13 18.15 12.67
N VAL A 210 -3.77 19.41 12.95
CA VAL A 210 -3.27 20.35 11.93
C VAL A 210 -1.85 20.04 11.43
N ASN A 211 -1.09 19.23 12.18
CA ASN A 211 0.31 18.93 11.91
C ASN A 211 0.51 17.67 11.02
N ILE A 212 -0.58 17.04 10.60
CA ILE A 212 -0.60 16.06 9.50
C ILE A 212 -1.43 16.68 8.37
N ARG A 213 -0.80 16.88 7.21
CA ARG A 213 -1.44 17.45 6.02
C ARG A 213 -2.29 16.38 5.32
N SER A 214 -3.44 16.76 4.76
CA SER A 214 -4.37 15.80 4.15
C SER A 214 -4.13 15.63 2.64
N GLY A 215 -4.07 14.38 2.20
CA GLY A 215 -3.87 13.98 0.80
C GLY A 215 -3.21 12.60 0.69
N ALA A 216 -3.23 12.03 -0.52
CA ALA A 216 -2.83 10.64 -0.79
C ALA A 216 -1.46 10.24 -0.21
N HIS A 217 -0.43 11.07 -0.39
CA HIS A 217 0.95 10.72 -0.04
C HIS A 217 1.31 10.91 1.44
N TYR A 218 0.39 11.43 2.27
CA TYR A 218 0.65 11.75 3.68
C TYR A 218 0.29 10.60 4.64
N THR A 219 -1.00 10.44 4.93
CA THR A 219 -1.49 9.47 5.92
C THR A 219 -1.62 8.10 5.30
N GLN A 220 -0.68 7.23 5.65
CA GLN A 220 -0.73 5.78 5.40
C GLN A 220 -1.07 5.09 6.73
N PHE A 221 -2.11 4.26 6.75
CA PHE A 221 -2.64 3.64 7.97
C PHE A 221 -2.77 2.12 7.80
N LEU A 222 -2.00 1.37 8.59
CA LEU A 222 -2.04 -0.10 8.60
C LEU A 222 -3.06 -0.59 9.63
N VAL A 223 -3.78 -1.65 9.28
CA VAL A 223 -4.76 -2.34 10.14
C VAL A 223 -4.50 -3.84 10.06
N TYR A 224 -4.01 -4.42 11.16
CA TYR A 224 -3.58 -5.82 11.22
C TYR A 224 -3.40 -6.28 12.68
N ASP A 225 -3.56 -7.58 12.95
CA ASP A 225 -3.16 -8.22 14.21
C ASP A 225 -1.64 -8.41 14.22
N PHE A 226 -0.90 -7.49 14.84
CA PHE A 226 0.57 -7.50 14.76
C PHE A 226 1.25 -8.33 15.85
N ASP A 227 0.61 -8.56 17.00
CA ASP A 227 1.17 -9.40 18.08
C ASP A 227 0.65 -10.84 18.09
N GLY A 228 -0.44 -11.13 17.36
CA GLY A 228 -1.07 -12.42 17.27
C GLY A 228 -2.03 -12.75 18.41
N ASP A 229 -2.59 -11.75 19.11
CA ASP A 229 -3.61 -11.96 20.16
C ASP A 229 -5.02 -12.25 19.62
N GLY A 230 -5.20 -12.15 18.30
CA GLY A 230 -6.44 -12.40 17.58
C GLY A 230 -7.24 -11.13 17.31
N ARG A 231 -6.62 -9.94 17.40
CA ARG A 231 -7.27 -8.63 17.22
C ARG A 231 -6.33 -7.64 16.54
N SER A 232 -6.88 -6.87 15.62
CA SER A 232 -6.11 -5.90 14.84
C SER A 232 -5.79 -4.62 15.63
N GLU A 233 -4.53 -4.20 15.60
CA GLU A 233 -4.13 -2.82 15.87
C GLU A 233 -4.28 -1.93 14.64
N MET A 234 -4.20 -0.62 14.86
CA MET A 234 -3.91 0.38 13.84
C MET A 234 -2.52 0.99 14.07
N MET A 235 -1.69 1.07 13.03
CA MET A 235 -0.41 1.79 13.06
C MET A 235 -0.38 2.90 12.01
N LEU A 236 -0.07 4.12 12.42
CA LEU A 236 -0.05 5.29 11.54
C LEU A 236 0.85 6.42 12.05
N LYS A 237 1.25 7.29 11.12
CA LYS A 237 2.01 8.52 11.42
C LYS A 237 1.11 9.55 12.13
N THR A 238 1.57 10.07 13.26
CA THR A 238 0.90 11.09 14.06
C THR A 238 1.85 12.26 14.37
N ALA A 239 1.34 13.32 15.01
CA ALA A 239 2.08 14.54 15.31
C ALA A 239 1.53 15.22 16.59
N PRO A 240 2.16 16.29 17.12
CA PRO A 240 1.53 17.12 18.14
C PRO A 240 0.13 17.56 17.70
N GLY A 241 -0.85 17.45 18.59
CA GLY A 241 -2.25 17.78 18.32
C GLY A 241 -3.11 16.62 17.79
N SER A 242 -2.53 15.51 17.34
CA SER A 242 -3.31 14.30 17.02
C SER A 242 -4.06 13.79 18.25
N LYS A 243 -5.33 13.38 18.07
CA LYS A 243 -6.29 13.15 19.15
C LYS A 243 -7.20 11.95 18.85
N ILE A 244 -7.29 11.04 19.80
CA ILE A 244 -8.25 9.93 19.84
C ILE A 244 -9.57 10.42 20.44
N ILE A 245 -10.67 10.13 19.77
CA ILE A 245 -12.05 10.44 20.14
C ILE A 245 -12.83 9.13 20.23
N ARG A 246 -13.38 8.82 21.41
CA ARG A 246 -14.23 7.64 21.62
C ARG A 246 -15.69 8.03 21.66
N TYR A 247 -16.57 7.13 21.25
CA TYR A 247 -18.01 7.35 21.27
C TYR A 247 -18.73 6.43 22.26
N THR A 248 -19.91 6.85 22.72
CA THR A 248 -20.88 5.98 23.38
C THR A 248 -21.59 5.13 22.34
N PRO A 249 -22.28 4.03 22.71
CA PRO A 249 -23.15 3.28 21.79
C PRO A 249 -24.32 4.07 21.18
N ARG A 250 -24.51 5.35 21.56
CA ARG A 250 -25.46 6.29 20.94
C ARG A 250 -24.80 7.25 19.95
N GLY A 251 -23.50 7.08 19.69
CA GLY A 251 -22.70 7.96 18.84
C GLY A 251 -22.33 9.31 19.48
N GLU A 252 -22.52 9.51 20.78
CA GLU A 252 -22.11 10.74 21.49
C GLU A 252 -20.62 10.68 21.85
N VAL A 253 -19.89 11.80 21.91
CA VAL A 253 -18.46 11.78 22.31
C VAL A 253 -18.35 11.39 23.79
N ALA A 254 -17.66 10.29 24.05
CA ALA A 254 -17.41 9.76 25.40
C ALA A 254 -16.10 10.30 26.00
N SER A 255 -15.05 10.46 25.19
CA SER A 255 -13.79 11.05 25.64
C SER A 255 -12.91 11.51 24.48
N GLU A 256 -12.13 12.57 24.70
CA GLU A 256 -11.08 13.06 23.82
C GLU A 256 -9.73 13.00 24.53
N ARG A 257 -8.68 12.50 23.87
CA ARG A 257 -7.31 12.43 24.40
C ARG A 257 -6.30 12.67 23.29
N TYR A 258 -5.32 13.53 23.53
CA TYR A 258 -4.17 13.63 22.63
C TYR A 258 -3.35 12.33 22.65
N VAL A 259 -2.77 11.99 21.51
CA VAL A 259 -1.67 11.02 21.39
C VAL A 259 -0.50 11.54 22.23
N THR A 260 0.13 10.67 23.02
CA THR A 260 1.19 11.06 23.96
C THR A 260 2.46 11.44 23.22
N MET A 261 2.95 12.67 23.43
CA MET A 261 4.26 13.08 22.91
C MET A 261 5.39 12.37 23.67
N PRO A 262 6.47 11.95 22.99
CA PRO A 262 7.66 11.41 23.64
C PRO A 262 8.21 12.36 24.71
N ARG A 263 8.79 11.79 25.76
CA ARG A 263 9.29 12.56 26.92
C ARG A 263 10.42 13.53 26.58
N GLU A 264 11.13 13.29 25.48
CA GLU A 264 12.23 14.13 25.02
C GLU A 264 11.68 15.37 24.32
N ASP A 265 10.63 15.21 23.51
CA ASP A 265 9.89 16.30 22.87
C ASP A 265 9.21 17.24 23.89
N VAL A 266 8.59 16.68 24.93
CA VAL A 266 8.03 17.48 26.04
C VAL A 266 9.13 18.26 26.79
N LYS A 267 10.35 17.71 26.91
CA LYS A 267 11.50 18.42 27.51
C LYS A 267 12.09 19.47 26.58
N ALA A 268 12.02 19.26 25.26
CA ALA A 268 12.42 20.22 24.24
C ALA A 268 11.45 21.41 24.15
N GLY A 269 10.26 21.29 24.75
CA GLY A 269 9.29 22.37 24.89
C GLY A 269 8.09 22.28 23.93
N TYR A 270 7.96 21.19 23.18
CA TYR A 270 6.85 20.98 22.25
C TYR A 270 5.52 20.73 22.98
N ALA A 271 4.42 21.23 22.42
CA ALA A 271 3.08 21.16 22.98
C ALA A 271 2.05 20.65 21.96
N HIS A 272 0.98 19.99 22.43
CA HIS A 272 -0.12 19.54 21.55
C HIS A 272 -0.88 20.68 20.85
N GLY A 273 -0.69 21.94 21.30
CA GLY A 273 -1.29 23.13 20.70
C GLY A 273 -0.40 23.83 19.67
N ASP A 274 0.80 23.32 19.40
CA ASP A 274 1.69 23.89 18.39
C ASP A 274 1.10 23.72 16.98
N ASP A 275 1.22 24.74 16.13
CA ASP A 275 0.84 24.69 14.72
C ASP A 275 2.09 24.88 13.86
N TYR A 276 2.53 23.82 13.19
CA TYR A 276 3.73 23.79 12.36
C TYR A 276 3.44 24.10 10.88
N ARG A 277 2.18 24.37 10.52
CA ARG A 277 1.79 24.75 9.15
C ARG A 277 2.31 26.15 8.83
N LYS A 278 3.25 26.26 7.89
CA LYS A 278 3.78 27.56 7.47
C LYS A 278 2.70 28.40 6.79
N SER A 279 2.59 29.68 7.13
CA SER A 279 2.09 30.71 6.21
C SER A 279 3.19 31.13 5.22
N ALA A 280 2.86 31.97 4.25
CA ALA A 280 3.85 32.53 3.32
C ALA A 280 4.90 33.41 4.02
N ALA A 281 4.53 34.07 5.12
CA ALA A 281 5.47 34.84 5.93
C ALA A 281 6.41 33.94 6.73
N ASP A 282 5.88 32.87 7.35
CA ASP A 282 6.69 31.92 8.12
C ASP A 282 7.65 31.12 7.24
N TYR A 283 7.23 30.80 6.01
CA TYR A 283 8.11 30.18 5.02
C TYR A 283 9.20 31.14 4.52
N PHE A 284 8.87 32.43 4.31
CA PHE A 284 9.88 33.43 3.97
C PHE A 284 10.94 33.58 5.07
N GLU A 285 10.53 33.73 6.34
CA GLU A 285 11.46 33.81 7.47
C GLU A 285 12.25 32.49 7.68
N HIS A 286 11.67 31.34 7.36
CA HIS A 286 12.37 30.05 7.33
C HIS A 286 13.49 30.04 6.27
N VAL A 287 13.23 30.52 5.05
CA VAL A 287 14.25 30.66 4.00
C VAL A 287 15.35 31.65 4.41
N VAL A 288 14.99 32.79 5.02
CA VAL A 288 15.96 33.75 5.59
C VAL A 288 16.85 33.08 6.64
N HIS A 289 16.27 32.25 7.53
CA HIS A 289 17.04 31.54 8.54
C HIS A 289 17.99 30.50 7.94
N MET A 290 17.52 29.72 6.96
CA MET A 290 18.34 28.77 6.20
C MET A 290 19.51 29.48 5.52
N PHE A 291 19.25 30.63 4.89
CA PHE A 291 20.26 31.38 4.14
C PHE A 291 21.31 32.00 5.05
N ALA A 292 20.92 32.61 6.18
CA ALA A 292 21.86 33.13 7.18
C ALA A 292 22.88 32.07 7.66
N LYS A 293 22.43 30.81 7.73
CA LYS A 293 23.25 29.64 8.13
C LYS A 293 23.87 28.86 6.98
N TRP A 294 23.83 29.35 5.74
CA TRP A 294 24.36 28.62 4.58
C TRP A 294 25.80 28.12 4.77
N HIS A 295 26.65 28.97 5.34
CA HIS A 295 28.04 28.67 5.68
C HIS A 295 28.24 27.57 6.75
N GLU A 296 27.20 27.25 7.54
CA GLU A 296 27.20 26.18 8.54
C GLU A 296 26.76 24.82 7.93
N HIS A 297 26.21 24.82 6.70
CA HIS A 297 25.62 23.61 6.13
C HIS A 297 26.69 22.55 5.82
N PRO A 298 26.51 21.27 6.21
CA PRO A 298 27.55 20.24 6.06
C PRO A 298 28.10 20.08 4.63
N GLU A 299 27.23 20.19 3.62
CA GLU A 299 27.63 20.11 2.20
C GLU A 299 28.47 21.32 1.75
N VAL A 300 28.25 22.50 2.34
CA VAL A 300 29.00 23.72 2.06
C VAL A 300 30.36 23.67 2.75
N ILE A 301 30.40 23.28 4.03
CA ILE A 301 31.65 23.04 4.79
C ILE A 301 32.52 21.98 4.09
N ALA A 302 31.92 20.93 3.54
CA ALA A 302 32.62 19.89 2.81
C ALA A 302 33.02 20.28 1.37
N GLY A 303 32.69 21.49 0.91
CA GLY A 303 32.99 21.96 -0.46
C GLY A 303 32.25 21.20 -1.56
N ARG A 304 31.16 20.50 -1.23
CA ARG A 304 30.29 19.79 -2.21
C ARG A 304 29.23 20.72 -2.80
N TRP A 305 28.80 21.72 -2.04
CA TRP A 305 27.92 22.80 -2.50
C TRP A 305 28.68 24.13 -2.64
N PRO A 306 28.13 25.11 -3.39
CA PRO A 306 28.75 26.42 -3.56
C PRO A 306 28.92 27.14 -2.20
N ALA A 307 30.09 27.78 -2.01
CA ALA A 307 30.43 28.47 -0.77
C ALA A 307 29.48 29.64 -0.43
N THR A 308 28.81 30.20 -1.45
CA THR A 308 27.82 31.29 -1.31
C THR A 308 26.54 30.95 -2.05
N LEU A 309 25.42 31.51 -1.59
CA LEU A 309 24.11 31.39 -2.24
C LEU A 309 24.11 32.06 -3.63
N GLU A 310 24.81 33.18 -3.78
CA GLU A 310 25.00 33.86 -5.07
C GLU A 310 25.58 32.90 -6.12
N ALA A 311 26.66 32.19 -5.76
CA ALA A 311 27.26 31.17 -6.63
C ALA A 311 26.31 29.99 -6.89
N ALA A 312 25.44 29.65 -5.93
CA ALA A 312 24.40 28.64 -6.12
C ALA A 312 23.26 29.10 -7.05
N PHE A 313 22.95 30.39 -7.10
CA PHE A 313 21.99 30.97 -8.05
C PHE A 313 22.62 31.33 -9.41
N GLY A 314 23.96 31.29 -9.52
CA GLY A 314 24.68 31.64 -10.74
C GLY A 314 24.86 33.14 -10.96
N ILE A 315 24.94 33.92 -9.88
CA ILE A 315 25.23 35.36 -9.88
C ILE A 315 26.55 35.66 -9.16
N GLU A 316 27.13 36.83 -9.42
CA GLU A 316 28.37 37.27 -8.76
C GLU A 316 28.18 37.40 -7.24
N PRO A 317 29.07 36.85 -6.39
CA PRO A 317 29.02 37.06 -4.94
C PRO A 317 29.22 38.52 -4.56
N THR A 318 28.33 39.06 -3.73
CA THR A 318 28.38 40.46 -3.27
C THR A 318 28.42 40.61 -1.76
N HIS A 319 28.11 39.54 -1.01
CA HIS A 319 28.03 39.57 0.46
C HIS A 319 29.19 38.82 1.13
N GLU A 320 29.50 39.22 2.37
CA GLU A 320 30.43 38.49 3.23
C GLU A 320 29.68 37.44 4.08
N TYR A 321 30.32 36.29 4.33
CA TYR A 321 29.74 35.20 5.13
C TYR A 321 30.52 35.09 6.46
N PRO A 322 29.88 34.90 7.63
CA PRO A 322 28.44 34.68 7.83
C PRO A 322 27.58 35.91 7.46
N LEU A 323 26.48 35.67 6.75
CA LEU A 323 25.55 36.73 6.32
C LEU A 323 24.95 37.43 7.54
N SER A 324 24.78 38.75 7.47
CA SER A 324 23.88 39.43 8.40
C SER A 324 22.42 39.04 8.11
N ARG A 325 21.51 39.36 9.03
CA ARG A 325 20.07 39.16 8.77
C ARG A 325 19.57 40.03 7.61
N GLU A 326 20.19 41.18 7.36
CA GLU A 326 19.82 42.06 6.24
C GLU A 326 20.19 41.41 4.90
N ASP A 327 21.43 40.95 4.76
CA ASP A 327 21.92 40.24 3.56
C ASP A 327 21.13 38.95 3.30
N ALA A 328 20.80 38.19 4.36
CA ALA A 328 19.98 36.98 4.25
C ALA A 328 18.54 37.28 3.81
N VAL A 329 17.96 38.43 4.20
CA VAL A 329 16.65 38.92 3.72
C VAL A 329 16.72 39.36 2.26
N GLU A 330 17.80 40.02 1.85
CA GLU A 330 18.03 40.39 0.44
C GLU A 330 18.13 39.14 -0.45
N LEU A 331 18.99 38.19 -0.09
CA LEU A 331 19.17 36.94 -0.84
C LEU A 331 17.92 36.06 -0.85
N ALA A 332 17.15 35.99 0.26
CA ALA A 332 15.87 35.29 0.30
C ALA A 332 14.81 35.95 -0.59
N THR A 333 14.81 37.29 -0.65
CA THR A 333 13.94 38.07 -1.54
C THR A 333 14.30 37.82 -3.01
N TYR A 334 15.59 37.89 -3.35
CA TYR A 334 16.07 37.53 -4.69
C TYR A 334 15.70 36.09 -5.07
N PHE A 335 15.89 35.13 -4.16
CA PHE A 335 15.56 33.74 -4.40
C PHE A 335 14.07 33.53 -4.71
N ILE A 336 13.17 34.14 -3.92
CA ILE A 336 11.72 33.94 -4.02
C ILE A 336 11.09 34.76 -5.15
N ASP A 337 11.54 35.99 -5.41
CA ASP A 337 10.91 36.90 -6.37
C ASP A 337 11.61 36.94 -7.74
N VAL A 338 12.87 36.48 -7.84
CA VAL A 338 13.66 36.51 -9.09
C VAL A 338 14.13 35.12 -9.52
N TYR A 339 14.95 34.44 -8.69
CA TYR A 339 15.54 33.16 -9.08
C TYR A 339 14.47 32.09 -9.32
N ALA A 340 13.63 31.78 -8.33
CA ALA A 340 12.64 30.72 -8.44
C ALA A 340 11.64 30.96 -9.59
N PRO A 341 11.06 32.17 -9.79
CA PRO A 341 10.23 32.45 -10.96
C PRO A 341 10.96 32.34 -12.30
N SER A 342 12.26 32.66 -12.38
CA SER A 342 13.06 32.48 -13.60
C SER A 342 13.27 31.01 -13.99
N ARG A 343 13.29 30.10 -12.99
CA ARG A 343 13.36 28.64 -13.19
C ARG A 343 12.03 28.08 -13.70
N SER A 344 10.92 28.59 -13.18
CA SER A 344 9.56 28.29 -13.66
C SER A 344 8.57 29.32 -13.11
N GLY A 345 7.72 29.89 -13.97
CA GLY A 345 6.65 30.81 -13.54
C GLY A 345 5.60 30.20 -12.61
N ASN A 346 5.62 28.87 -12.39
CA ASN A 346 4.79 28.19 -11.39
C ASN A 346 5.39 28.19 -9.97
N ASN A 347 6.65 28.60 -9.80
CA ASN A 347 7.35 28.66 -8.51
C ASN A 347 6.89 29.89 -7.70
N ARG A 348 5.60 29.91 -7.36
CA ARG A 348 4.89 31.01 -6.68
C ARG A 348 5.12 30.93 -5.16
N LEU A 349 6.37 31.07 -4.73
CA LEU A 349 6.77 30.85 -3.34
C LEU A 349 6.22 31.91 -2.36
N ARG A 350 5.85 33.11 -2.82
CA ARG A 350 5.06 34.10 -2.05
C ARG A 350 3.64 33.63 -1.70
N GLU A 351 3.18 32.50 -2.24
CA GLU A 351 1.90 31.87 -1.92
C GLU A 351 2.07 30.54 -1.17
N PHE A 352 3.29 30.19 -0.76
CA PHE A 352 3.55 28.95 -0.03
C PHE A 352 2.80 28.96 1.30
N ASN A 353 1.88 28.02 1.52
CA ASN A 353 1.19 27.87 2.79
C ASN A 353 0.66 26.45 3.01
N GLY A 354 0.42 26.11 4.28
CA GLY A 354 -0.22 24.87 4.72
C GLY A 354 0.70 23.65 4.81
N PHE A 355 1.98 23.76 4.51
CA PHE A 355 2.98 22.69 4.63
C PHE A 355 3.56 22.57 6.04
N VAL A 356 3.91 21.34 6.46
CA VAL A 356 4.48 21.01 7.77
C VAL A 356 5.92 20.50 7.62
N ILE A 357 6.83 21.43 7.30
CA ILE A 357 8.26 21.17 7.05
C ILE A 357 9.14 21.23 8.33
N THR A 358 8.53 21.43 9.51
CA THR A 358 9.21 21.51 10.80
C THR A 358 8.36 20.87 11.90
N GLY A 359 8.93 20.67 13.09
CA GLY A 359 8.25 20.05 14.23
C GLY A 359 8.40 18.52 14.27
N PRO A 360 8.17 17.91 15.43
CA PRO A 360 8.36 16.48 15.64
C PRO A 360 7.27 15.66 14.92
N GLU A 361 7.63 14.44 14.55
CA GLU A 361 6.78 13.48 13.86
C GLU A 361 6.80 12.17 14.64
N TYR A 362 5.68 11.46 14.73
CA TYR A 362 5.55 10.25 15.53
C TYR A 362 4.97 9.07 14.74
N LEU A 363 5.26 7.85 15.19
CA LEU A 363 4.55 6.64 14.82
C LEU A 363 3.78 6.16 16.06
N SER A 364 2.47 5.93 15.92
CA SER A 364 1.60 5.47 17.01
C SER A 364 0.97 4.12 16.69
N VAL A 365 0.95 3.25 17.69
CA VAL A 365 0.21 1.98 17.72
C VAL A 365 -1.05 2.16 18.57
N LEU A 366 -2.22 1.86 17.98
CA LEU A 366 -3.52 2.01 18.60
C LEU A 366 -4.26 0.66 18.64
N GLU A 367 -4.84 0.32 19.78
CA GLU A 367 -5.73 -0.84 19.96
C GLU A 367 -6.99 -0.68 19.10
N GLY A 368 -7.22 -1.54 18.11
CA GLY A 368 -8.29 -1.35 17.12
C GLY A 368 -9.69 -1.31 17.74
N ALA A 369 -9.97 -2.08 18.79
CA ALA A 369 -11.30 -2.08 19.43
C ALA A 369 -11.71 -0.71 20.02
N THR A 370 -10.76 0.10 20.48
CA THR A 370 -11.09 1.32 21.26
C THR A 370 -10.24 2.55 20.93
N GLY A 371 -9.32 2.47 19.97
CA GLY A 371 -8.34 3.50 19.65
C GLY A 371 -7.39 3.79 20.82
N LYS A 372 -7.20 2.84 21.74
CA LYS A 372 -6.32 3.04 22.91
C LYS A 372 -4.90 3.19 22.41
N GLU A 373 -4.24 4.30 22.73
CA GLU A 373 -2.80 4.41 22.55
C GLU A 373 -2.09 3.28 23.31
N LEU A 374 -1.37 2.44 22.58
CA LEU A 374 -0.55 1.36 23.12
C LEU A 374 0.90 1.81 23.24
N GLN A 375 1.44 2.43 22.18
CA GLN A 375 2.74 3.10 22.19
C GLN A 375 2.79 4.23 21.16
N THR A 376 3.52 5.29 21.46
CA THR A 376 3.98 6.28 20.47
C THR A 376 5.50 6.44 20.56
N ILE A 377 6.17 6.45 19.41
CA ILE A 377 7.62 6.66 19.26
C ILE A 377 7.89 7.78 18.24
N PRO A 378 9.09 8.39 18.19
CA PRO A 378 9.49 9.25 17.09
C PRO A 378 9.38 8.53 15.74
N TYR A 379 8.85 9.21 14.73
CA TYR A 379 8.72 8.64 13.39
C TYR A 379 10.11 8.48 12.75
N LYS A 380 10.43 7.24 12.39
CA LYS A 380 11.57 6.90 11.54
C LYS A 380 11.00 6.42 10.20
N PRO A 381 11.60 6.79 9.06
CA PRO A 381 12.68 7.76 8.85
C PRO A 381 12.28 9.22 9.16
N GLY A 382 13.12 9.91 9.94
CA GLY A 382 12.92 11.31 10.30
C GLY A 382 13.14 12.27 9.12
N ARG A 383 12.51 13.46 9.18
CA ARG A 383 12.49 14.44 8.08
C ARG A 383 13.88 14.90 7.61
N GLY A 384 14.80 15.14 8.55
CA GLY A 384 16.08 15.80 8.26
C GLY A 384 15.91 17.32 8.14
N ASP A 385 15.55 17.80 6.94
CA ASP A 385 15.40 19.22 6.60
C ASP A 385 14.00 19.52 6.03
N ASP A 386 13.84 20.59 5.23
CA ASP A 386 12.59 21.00 4.59
C ASP A 386 12.37 20.42 3.17
N GLY A 387 13.26 19.51 2.74
CA GLY A 387 13.29 18.97 1.39
C GLY A 387 14.56 19.34 0.61
N LEU A 388 15.44 20.21 1.11
CA LEU A 388 16.67 20.64 0.44
C LEU A 388 17.57 19.46 0.03
N LEU A 389 17.94 18.58 0.97
CA LEU A 389 18.70 17.35 0.73
C LEU A 389 17.86 16.24 0.07
N TRP A 390 16.53 16.32 0.13
CA TRP A 390 15.64 15.44 -0.63
C TRP A 390 15.53 15.86 -2.11
N GLY A 391 16.04 17.04 -2.48
CA GLY A 391 16.08 17.52 -3.86
C GLY A 391 14.88 18.35 -4.30
N ASP A 392 14.07 18.83 -3.36
CA ASP A 392 12.84 19.60 -3.63
C ASP A 392 13.08 21.00 -4.19
N TYR A 393 14.28 21.52 -4.01
CA TYR A 393 14.73 22.81 -4.53
C TYR A 393 15.53 22.70 -5.84
N ALA A 394 15.91 21.48 -6.23
CA ALA A 394 16.97 21.26 -7.23
C ALA A 394 16.48 21.32 -8.68
N MET A 395 15.21 20.98 -8.90
CA MET A 395 14.59 20.92 -10.21
C MET A 395 14.13 22.31 -10.70
N ALA A 396 13.69 22.42 -11.96
CA ALA A 396 13.12 23.66 -12.49
C ALA A 396 11.84 24.08 -11.74
N ARG A 397 11.09 23.10 -11.24
CA ARG A 397 10.02 23.27 -10.25
C ARG A 397 10.62 23.16 -8.85
N ILE A 398 10.45 24.22 -8.06
CA ILE A 398 10.91 24.31 -6.67
C ILE A 398 9.69 24.07 -5.78
N GLU A 399 9.69 22.95 -5.06
CA GLU A 399 8.52 22.38 -4.39
C GLU A 399 8.88 21.86 -2.99
N PRO A 400 9.18 22.76 -2.02
CA PRO A 400 9.56 22.37 -0.66
C PRO A 400 8.48 21.51 -0.01
N GLY A 401 8.86 20.42 0.66
CA GLY A 401 7.89 19.47 1.23
C GLY A 401 7.25 18.51 0.21
N ASN A 402 7.87 18.28 -0.96
CA ASN A 402 7.38 17.32 -1.97
C ASN A 402 7.97 15.92 -1.74
N ARG A 403 9.24 15.71 -2.09
CA ARG A 403 9.92 14.39 -2.03
C ARG A 403 10.07 13.90 -0.60
N VAL A 404 10.29 14.83 0.33
CA VAL A 404 10.41 14.51 1.76
C VAL A 404 9.11 13.96 2.34
N ASP A 405 7.94 14.44 1.93
CA ASP A 405 6.64 13.99 2.48
C ASP A 405 5.93 12.99 1.55
N ARG A 406 6.72 12.14 0.87
CA ARG A 406 6.24 10.96 0.16
C ARG A 406 6.31 9.74 1.07
N PHE A 407 5.20 9.40 1.72
CA PHE A 407 5.13 8.23 2.62
C PHE A 407 4.45 7.04 1.96
N LEU A 408 4.87 5.83 2.34
CA LEU A 408 4.21 4.56 1.98
C LEU A 408 4.19 3.64 3.22
N SER A 409 3.28 2.66 3.25
CA SER A 409 3.28 1.58 4.26
C SER A 409 2.80 0.25 3.70
N SER A 410 3.24 -0.86 4.30
CA SER A 410 2.69 -2.20 4.06
C SER A 410 2.83 -3.10 5.30
N VAL A 411 2.28 -4.30 5.24
CA VAL A 411 2.51 -5.40 6.19
C VAL A 411 3.32 -6.48 5.47
N ALA A 412 4.23 -7.17 6.16
CA ALA A 412 5.01 -8.27 5.60
C ALA A 412 5.28 -9.37 6.62
N TYR A 413 5.20 -10.64 6.21
CA TYR A 413 5.60 -11.79 7.03
C TYR A 413 7.11 -12.05 6.92
N LEU A 414 7.92 -11.12 7.44
CA LEU A 414 9.39 -11.14 7.31
C LEU A 414 10.04 -12.39 7.95
N ASP A 415 9.42 -13.03 8.95
CA ASP A 415 9.92 -14.29 9.53
C ASP A 415 9.15 -15.54 9.07
N GLY A 416 8.28 -15.39 8.06
CA GLY A 416 7.40 -16.43 7.53
C GLY A 416 6.25 -16.83 8.46
N GLU A 417 6.08 -16.19 9.62
CA GLU A 417 5.06 -16.56 10.61
C GLU A 417 4.27 -15.35 11.16
N ARG A 418 4.93 -14.25 11.48
CA ARG A 418 4.34 -13.08 12.15
C ARG A 418 4.40 -11.84 11.24
N PRO A 419 3.35 -11.01 11.23
CA PRO A 419 3.34 -9.80 10.44
C PRO A 419 4.17 -8.68 11.10
N SER A 420 5.07 -8.08 10.32
CA SER A 420 5.79 -6.86 10.66
C SER A 420 5.20 -5.66 9.91
N ALA A 421 5.23 -4.48 10.52
CA ALA A 421 4.79 -3.23 9.91
C ALA A 421 5.94 -2.55 9.16
N ILE A 422 5.74 -2.23 7.88
CA ILE A 422 6.71 -1.53 7.02
C ILE A 422 6.27 -0.08 6.83
N PHE A 423 7.16 0.88 7.09
CA PHE A 423 6.96 2.30 6.80
C PHE A 423 8.10 2.86 5.96
N ALA A 424 7.79 3.68 4.95
CA ALA A 424 8.77 4.24 4.03
C ALA A 424 8.61 5.74 3.81
N ARG A 425 9.71 6.42 3.45
CA ARG A 425 9.76 7.84 3.08
C ARG A 425 10.69 8.08 1.91
N GLY A 426 10.19 8.79 0.90
CA GLY A 426 10.91 9.14 -0.32
C GLY A 426 11.11 7.95 -1.27
N TYR A 427 11.00 8.22 -2.57
CA TYR A 427 11.25 7.23 -3.64
C TYR A 427 11.87 7.84 -4.90
N TYR A 428 11.65 9.12 -5.17
CA TYR A 428 12.24 9.82 -6.32
C TYR A 428 13.77 10.01 -6.19
N THR A 429 14.26 10.22 -4.97
CA THR A 429 15.65 10.59 -4.67
C THR A 429 16.18 9.71 -3.54
N ARG A 430 16.29 10.21 -2.31
CA ARG A 430 16.54 9.36 -1.14
C ARG A 430 15.33 8.45 -0.94
N THR A 431 15.62 7.17 -0.71
CA THR A 431 14.65 6.11 -0.44
C THR A 431 14.98 5.51 0.91
N THR A 432 13.99 5.44 1.80
CA THR A 432 14.15 4.88 3.14
C THR A 432 12.96 4.02 3.52
N LEU A 433 13.21 2.85 4.13
CA LEU A 433 12.21 1.92 4.65
C LEU A 433 12.62 1.46 6.05
N VAL A 434 11.65 1.26 6.94
CA VAL A 434 11.86 0.66 8.27
C VAL A 434 10.83 -0.43 8.53
N ALA A 435 11.27 -1.54 9.10
CA ALA A 435 10.41 -2.64 9.53
C ALA A 435 10.30 -2.68 11.06
N TYR A 436 9.08 -2.92 11.57
CA TYR A 436 8.79 -3.06 13.00
C TYR A 436 8.00 -4.32 13.32
N ASP A 437 8.50 -5.09 14.28
CA ASP A 437 7.70 -6.09 15.02
C ASP A 437 6.96 -5.40 16.17
N TRP A 438 5.75 -5.89 16.50
CA TRP A 438 5.00 -5.52 17.70
C TRP A 438 4.85 -6.76 18.61
N ASP A 439 5.16 -6.62 19.89
CA ASP A 439 5.08 -7.71 20.89
C ASP A 439 3.89 -7.56 21.88
N GLY A 440 2.89 -6.76 21.51
CA GLY A 440 1.78 -6.35 22.37
C GLY A 440 2.13 -5.26 23.39
N ARG A 441 3.40 -4.79 23.40
CA ARG A 441 3.89 -3.82 24.39
C ARG A 441 4.85 -2.78 23.80
N ARG A 442 5.66 -3.15 22.81
CA ARG A 442 6.71 -2.34 22.21
C ARG A 442 6.91 -2.68 20.75
N LEU A 443 7.04 -1.65 19.93
CA LEU A 443 7.66 -1.71 18.62
C LEU A 443 9.15 -2.03 18.80
N LYS A 444 9.61 -3.04 18.05
CA LYS A 444 11.00 -3.42 17.91
C LYS A 444 11.37 -3.23 16.45
N GLU A 445 12.36 -2.37 16.18
CA GLU A 445 12.94 -2.27 14.84
C GLU A 445 13.56 -3.61 14.43
N VAL A 446 13.20 -4.11 13.25
CA VAL A 446 13.74 -5.32 12.64
C VAL A 446 14.97 -4.94 11.83
N TRP A 447 14.78 -4.08 10.83
CA TRP A 447 15.82 -3.51 9.98
C TRP A 447 15.49 -2.06 9.57
N TYR A 448 16.47 -1.36 9.00
CA TYR A 448 16.30 -0.01 8.44
C TYR A 448 17.16 0.18 7.18
N VAL A 449 16.47 0.34 6.05
CA VAL A 449 17.04 0.60 4.73
C VAL A 449 17.13 2.11 4.48
N ASP A 450 18.29 2.56 3.99
CA ASP A 450 18.52 3.97 3.68
C ASP A 450 19.52 4.10 2.53
N SER A 451 19.04 4.56 1.36
CA SER A 451 19.90 4.87 0.20
C SER A 451 20.93 5.96 0.47
N GLY A 452 20.76 6.72 1.56
CA GLY A 452 21.41 8.01 1.74
C GLY A 452 20.85 9.05 0.76
N HIS A 453 21.30 10.29 0.92
CA HIS A 453 20.84 11.37 0.05
C HIS A 453 21.44 11.27 -1.36
N ALA A 454 20.65 11.60 -2.37
CA ALA A 454 21.13 11.74 -3.73
C ALA A 454 22.14 12.92 -3.79
N PRO A 455 23.39 12.71 -4.24
CA PRO A 455 24.40 13.75 -4.25
C PRO A 455 24.06 14.82 -5.29
N MET A 456 24.10 16.08 -4.86
CA MET A 456 23.86 17.25 -5.70
C MET A 456 25.05 18.19 -5.58
N ALA A 457 25.61 18.67 -6.69
CA ALA A 457 26.65 19.71 -6.67
C ALA A 457 26.09 21.11 -6.35
N ASN A 458 24.77 21.30 -6.45
CA ASN A 458 24.06 22.53 -6.15
C ASN A 458 22.58 22.20 -5.89
N PRO A 459 22.03 22.41 -4.68
CA PRO A 459 20.66 22.01 -4.34
C PRO A 459 19.58 22.89 -4.98
N PHE A 460 19.94 23.94 -5.72
CA PHE A 460 19.02 24.81 -6.47
C PHE A 460 19.08 24.57 -7.99
N ASN A 461 20.05 23.78 -8.49
CA ASN A 461 20.29 23.60 -9.92
C ASN A 461 21.08 22.34 -10.33
N ALA A 462 21.03 21.24 -9.58
CA ALA A 462 21.64 19.96 -9.96
C ALA A 462 20.63 18.82 -9.76
N SER A 463 20.24 18.13 -10.85
CA SER A 463 19.21 17.10 -10.78
C SER A 463 19.61 15.95 -9.84
N PRO A 464 18.76 15.57 -8.87
CA PRO A 464 18.98 14.45 -7.95
C PRO A 464 18.40 13.12 -8.48
N HIS A 465 17.80 13.11 -9.68
CA HIS A 465 17.19 11.91 -10.26
C HIS A 465 18.22 11.06 -11.02
N GLY A 466 18.11 9.73 -10.91
CA GLY A 466 18.93 8.77 -11.65
C GLY A 466 20.37 8.60 -11.15
N VAL A 467 20.77 9.33 -10.10
CA VAL A 467 22.09 9.21 -9.46
C VAL A 467 22.05 8.26 -8.26
N PRO A 468 23.12 7.49 -7.98
CA PRO A 468 23.20 6.65 -6.78
C PRO A 468 23.17 7.49 -5.50
N GLY A 469 22.53 6.95 -4.45
CA GLY A 469 22.48 7.57 -3.13
C GLY A 469 23.82 7.51 -2.39
N SER A 470 23.95 8.28 -1.31
CA SER A 470 25.19 8.41 -0.55
C SER A 470 25.56 7.21 0.34
N ASN A 471 24.68 6.22 0.52
CA ASN A 471 24.98 4.97 1.21
C ASN A 471 25.25 3.86 0.18
N PRO A 472 26.50 3.37 0.01
CA PRO A 472 26.85 2.40 -1.04
C PRO A 472 26.05 1.09 -1.03
N GLU A 473 25.55 0.67 0.13
CA GLU A 473 24.78 -0.57 0.33
C GLU A 473 23.41 -0.52 -0.36
N TYR A 474 22.73 0.61 -0.26
CA TYR A 474 21.38 0.83 -0.79
C TYR A 474 21.33 1.92 -1.88
N ALA A 475 22.49 2.30 -2.43
CA ALA A 475 22.64 3.46 -3.33
C ALA A 475 21.77 3.34 -4.60
N ASP A 476 21.46 2.12 -5.03
CA ASP A 476 20.67 1.86 -6.23
C ASP A 476 19.15 1.82 -6.01
N LEU A 477 18.65 2.08 -4.80
CA LEU A 477 17.22 2.32 -4.54
C LEU A 477 16.72 3.70 -4.98
N THR A 478 17.62 4.65 -5.20
CA THR A 478 17.24 6.00 -5.60
C THR A 478 16.45 5.99 -6.91
N THR A 479 15.37 6.77 -6.99
CA THR A 479 14.51 6.86 -8.19
C THR A 479 13.73 5.57 -8.54
N GLN A 480 13.82 4.47 -7.78
CA GLN A 480 13.16 3.19 -8.12
C GLN A 480 11.77 3.00 -7.52
N GLY A 481 11.46 3.62 -6.37
CA GLY A 481 10.18 3.43 -5.68
C GLY A 481 9.00 4.06 -6.42
N PHE A 482 7.80 3.54 -6.17
CA PHE A 482 6.56 3.89 -6.87
C PHE A 482 5.61 4.65 -5.93
N HIS A 483 4.43 5.04 -6.43
CA HIS A 483 3.33 5.52 -5.59
C HIS A 483 2.56 4.41 -4.82
N SER A 484 3.16 3.24 -4.67
CA SER A 484 2.76 2.16 -3.77
C SER A 484 3.99 1.30 -3.46
N MET A 485 3.82 0.28 -2.61
CA MET A 485 4.71 -0.89 -2.56
C MET A 485 3.83 -2.15 -2.57
N SER A 486 4.40 -3.30 -2.90
CA SER A 486 3.75 -4.61 -2.81
C SER A 486 4.63 -5.56 -1.99
N VAL A 487 4.06 -6.62 -1.45
CA VAL A 487 4.76 -7.58 -0.58
C VAL A 487 4.40 -9.00 -0.99
N ALA A 488 5.40 -9.85 -1.21
CA ALA A 488 5.24 -11.23 -1.66
C ALA A 488 6.47 -12.08 -1.33
N ASP A 489 6.30 -13.41 -1.24
CA ASP A 489 7.39 -14.39 -1.27
C ASP A 489 7.88 -14.50 -2.73
N VAL A 490 8.90 -13.73 -3.09
CA VAL A 490 9.37 -13.65 -4.50
C VAL A 490 10.44 -14.66 -4.82
N ASP A 491 11.20 -15.14 -3.83
CA ASP A 491 12.31 -16.10 -4.03
C ASP A 491 12.01 -17.54 -3.57
N ALA A 492 10.87 -17.75 -2.90
CA ALA A 492 10.34 -19.02 -2.40
C ALA A 492 11.07 -19.62 -1.18
N ASP A 493 11.63 -18.79 -0.29
CA ASP A 493 12.14 -19.21 1.02
C ASP A 493 11.04 -19.40 2.10
N GLY A 494 9.84 -18.84 1.88
CA GLY A 494 8.70 -18.87 2.80
C GLY A 494 8.46 -17.60 3.63
N ARG A 495 9.24 -16.53 3.38
CA ARG A 495 9.07 -15.19 3.97
C ARG A 495 8.45 -14.25 2.94
N GLN A 496 8.54 -12.94 3.16
CA GLN A 496 7.99 -11.97 2.23
C GLN A 496 8.89 -10.74 2.08
N GLU A 497 9.21 -10.44 0.83
CA GLU A 497 10.08 -9.36 0.40
C GLU A 497 9.23 -8.14 0.05
N VAL A 498 9.82 -6.94 0.15
CA VAL A 498 9.13 -5.69 -0.17
C VAL A 498 9.47 -5.27 -1.59
N VAL A 499 8.54 -5.50 -2.52
CA VAL A 499 8.61 -5.01 -3.90
C VAL A 499 8.35 -3.49 -3.90
N TYR A 500 9.44 -2.73 -3.87
CA TYR A 500 9.46 -1.28 -3.82
C TYR A 500 9.57 -0.69 -5.24
N GLY A 501 8.58 -0.98 -6.08
CA GLY A 501 8.46 -0.44 -7.43
C GLY A 501 9.41 -1.12 -8.42
N SER A 502 10.57 -0.53 -8.68
CA SER A 502 11.61 -1.05 -9.59
C SER A 502 12.79 -1.72 -8.87
N ALA A 503 12.72 -1.86 -7.55
CA ALA A 503 13.67 -2.61 -6.72
C ALA A 503 12.91 -3.46 -5.70
N THR A 504 13.58 -4.45 -5.12
CA THR A 504 13.02 -5.33 -4.08
C THR A 504 13.98 -5.38 -2.89
N ILE A 505 13.44 -5.22 -1.69
CA ILE A 505 14.13 -5.38 -0.41
C ILE A 505 13.84 -6.78 0.12
N ASP A 506 14.88 -7.47 0.57
CA ASP A 506 14.82 -8.83 1.12
C ASP A 506 14.13 -8.87 2.49
N ASP A 507 13.82 -10.07 3.00
CA ASP A 507 13.13 -10.26 4.28
C ASP A 507 13.89 -9.63 5.47
N ASP A 508 15.22 -9.73 5.41
CA ASP A 508 16.14 -9.28 6.45
C ASP A 508 16.56 -7.80 6.31
N GLY A 509 16.14 -7.15 5.22
CA GLY A 509 16.39 -5.75 4.90
C GLY A 509 17.48 -5.52 3.85
N ASP A 510 18.19 -6.55 3.37
CA ASP A 510 19.19 -6.40 2.30
C ASP A 510 18.54 -5.95 0.97
N LEU A 511 19.34 -5.37 0.07
CA LEU A 511 18.89 -5.03 -1.28
C LEU A 511 18.95 -6.27 -2.19
N LEU A 512 17.87 -7.07 -2.24
CA LEU A 512 17.78 -8.26 -3.09
C LEU A 512 18.12 -7.94 -4.55
N TYR A 513 17.50 -6.88 -5.11
CA TYR A 513 17.97 -6.26 -6.36
C TYR A 513 17.40 -4.85 -6.59
N SER A 514 18.04 -4.14 -7.52
CA SER A 514 17.51 -2.93 -8.16
C SER A 514 17.54 -3.11 -9.68
N SER A 515 16.45 -2.79 -10.38
CA SER A 515 16.28 -3.14 -11.81
C SER A 515 16.87 -2.07 -12.74
N PHE A 516 17.64 -2.51 -13.74
CA PHE A 516 18.26 -1.67 -14.76
C PHE A 516 18.04 -2.24 -16.17
N ALA A 517 18.07 -1.37 -17.18
CA ALA A 517 18.13 -1.77 -18.59
C ALA A 517 18.84 -0.71 -19.45
N GLN A 518 19.24 -1.10 -20.66
CA GLN A 518 19.81 -0.17 -21.63
C GLN A 518 18.73 0.74 -22.22
N GLY A 519 18.97 2.05 -22.22
CA GLY A 519 18.11 3.01 -22.90
C GLY A 519 18.05 2.72 -24.42
N PRO A 520 16.86 2.66 -25.03
CA PRO A 520 16.72 2.34 -26.45
C PRO A 520 17.23 3.50 -27.33
N PRO A 521 17.53 3.26 -28.63
CA PRO A 521 18.05 4.28 -29.55
C PRO A 521 17.19 5.56 -29.70
N GLN A 522 15.91 5.48 -29.36
CA GLN A 522 14.93 6.56 -29.42
C GLN A 522 14.77 7.33 -28.08
N SER A 523 15.53 6.96 -27.05
CA SER A 523 15.57 7.65 -25.75
C SER A 523 16.61 8.77 -25.72
N ASN A 524 16.58 9.59 -24.67
CA ASN A 524 17.62 10.57 -24.37
C ASN A 524 18.88 9.92 -23.73
N VAL A 525 18.86 8.61 -23.48
CA VAL A 525 19.94 7.83 -22.83
C VAL A 525 20.34 6.59 -23.65
N PRO A 526 20.54 6.70 -24.98
CA PRO A 526 20.70 5.55 -25.85
C PRO A 526 21.96 4.73 -25.51
N GLY A 527 21.79 3.42 -25.29
CA GLY A 527 22.84 2.48 -24.92
C GLY A 527 23.39 2.61 -23.50
N GLN A 528 22.90 3.57 -22.70
CA GLN A 528 23.29 3.71 -21.30
C GLN A 528 22.49 2.73 -20.44
N ASN A 529 23.15 2.01 -19.54
CA ASN A 529 22.46 1.18 -18.55
C ASN A 529 21.89 2.07 -17.44
N VAL A 530 20.57 2.27 -17.44
CA VAL A 530 19.85 3.16 -16.54
C VAL A 530 18.85 2.37 -15.69
N ARG A 531 18.48 2.93 -14.54
CA ARG A 531 17.40 2.41 -13.69
C ARG A 531 16.10 2.31 -14.51
N LEU A 532 15.25 1.34 -14.22
CA LEU A 532 13.90 1.32 -14.81
C LEU A 532 13.08 2.53 -14.34
N GLY A 533 13.26 2.92 -13.08
CA GLY A 533 12.75 4.16 -12.51
C GLY A 533 11.31 4.08 -11.99
N HIS A 534 10.89 5.18 -11.39
CA HIS A 534 9.58 5.42 -10.77
C HIS A 534 8.39 5.20 -11.70
N GLY A 535 7.23 4.91 -11.10
CA GLY A 535 5.96 4.77 -11.80
C GLY A 535 4.72 4.80 -10.88
N ASP A 536 3.57 4.83 -11.56
CA ASP A 536 2.25 5.08 -10.98
C ASP A 536 1.43 3.82 -10.68
N ALA A 537 1.84 2.66 -11.19
CA ALA A 537 1.14 1.39 -10.97
C ALA A 537 2.08 0.17 -11.01
N MET A 538 1.89 -0.77 -10.08
CA MET A 538 2.57 -2.05 -10.03
C MET A 538 1.60 -3.17 -9.64
N HIS A 539 1.86 -4.38 -10.14
CA HIS A 539 1.09 -5.58 -9.85
C HIS A 539 2.08 -6.72 -9.65
N VAL A 540 1.95 -7.49 -8.57
CA VAL A 540 2.84 -8.61 -8.22
C VAL A 540 2.00 -9.86 -8.00
N GLY A 541 2.35 -10.96 -8.66
CA GLY A 541 1.60 -12.21 -8.58
C GLY A 541 2.04 -13.22 -9.64
N ASP A 542 1.46 -14.42 -9.58
CA ASP A 542 1.64 -15.48 -10.58
C ASP A 542 0.79 -15.12 -11.82
N PHE A 543 1.45 -14.69 -12.90
CA PHE A 543 0.79 -14.21 -14.11
C PHE A 543 1.04 -15.14 -15.31
N ASP A 544 2.24 -15.72 -15.44
CA ASP A 544 2.52 -16.83 -16.36
C ASP A 544 2.59 -18.16 -15.59
N PRO A 545 1.47 -18.88 -15.38
CA PRO A 545 1.42 -20.08 -14.55
C PRO A 545 2.18 -21.29 -15.10
N ASP A 546 2.78 -21.18 -16.29
CA ASP A 546 3.65 -22.19 -16.89
C ASP A 546 5.15 -21.86 -16.66
N ARG A 547 5.42 -20.75 -15.98
CA ARG A 547 6.73 -20.25 -15.56
C ARG A 547 6.85 -20.35 -14.02
N PRO A 548 7.99 -20.78 -13.45
CA PRO A 548 8.17 -20.80 -12.01
C PRO A 548 8.47 -19.42 -11.40
N GLY A 549 7.88 -19.16 -10.22
CA GLY A 549 8.02 -17.91 -9.47
C GLY A 549 6.87 -16.93 -9.74
N LEU A 550 6.95 -15.74 -9.14
CA LEU A 550 6.01 -14.65 -9.40
C LEU A 550 6.55 -13.69 -10.47
N GLU A 551 5.67 -12.88 -11.05
CA GLU A 551 5.99 -11.78 -11.93
C GLU A 551 5.64 -10.41 -11.32
N ILE A 552 6.28 -9.36 -11.84
CA ILE A 552 5.98 -7.97 -11.54
C ILE A 552 5.65 -7.22 -12.84
N TRP A 553 4.42 -6.71 -12.97
CA TRP A 553 4.04 -5.79 -14.05
C TRP A 553 4.11 -4.34 -13.56
N THR A 554 4.90 -3.52 -14.25
CA THR A 554 5.10 -2.10 -13.92
C THR A 554 4.90 -1.21 -15.13
N VAL A 555 4.55 0.05 -14.86
CA VAL A 555 4.57 1.17 -15.82
C VAL A 555 5.43 2.30 -15.26
N HIS A 556 6.00 3.17 -16.10
CA HIS A 556 7.03 4.13 -15.70
C HIS A 556 6.75 5.57 -16.16
N GLU A 557 7.04 6.54 -15.28
CA GLU A 557 6.82 7.99 -15.53
C GLU A 557 7.95 8.63 -16.35
N GLY A 558 9.17 8.07 -16.28
CA GLY A 558 10.40 8.72 -16.77
C GLY A 558 10.47 9.00 -18.29
N GLY A 559 9.52 8.50 -19.07
CA GLY A 559 9.31 8.83 -20.48
C GLY A 559 10.57 8.69 -21.33
N PRO A 560 11.12 9.77 -21.93
CA PRO A 560 12.29 9.68 -22.79
C PRO A 560 13.60 9.41 -22.04
N TRP A 561 13.57 9.39 -20.70
CA TRP A 561 14.72 9.06 -19.85
C TRP A 561 14.63 7.64 -19.24
N ALA A 562 13.48 6.97 -19.37
CA ALA A 562 13.29 5.59 -18.95
C ALA A 562 13.63 4.61 -20.09
N PRO A 563 14.14 3.39 -19.79
CA PRO A 563 14.39 2.38 -20.80
C PRO A 563 13.08 1.72 -21.30
N TYR A 564 12.03 1.71 -20.46
CA TYR A 564 10.69 1.21 -20.77
C TYR A 564 9.62 2.20 -20.29
N GLY A 565 8.47 2.19 -20.96
CA GLY A 565 7.21 2.73 -20.43
C GLY A 565 6.42 1.69 -19.63
N TRP A 566 6.60 0.39 -19.95
CA TRP A 566 6.07 -0.73 -19.18
C TRP A 566 6.97 -1.96 -19.27
N ALA A 567 6.97 -2.80 -18.24
CA ALA A 567 7.72 -4.04 -18.20
C ALA A 567 7.04 -5.12 -17.35
N LEU A 568 7.08 -6.37 -17.82
CA LEU A 568 6.91 -7.57 -17.02
C LEU A 568 8.29 -8.09 -16.61
N ARG A 569 8.48 -8.41 -15.34
CA ARG A 569 9.78 -8.84 -14.77
C ARG A 569 9.61 -10.09 -13.92
N GLU A 570 10.65 -10.90 -13.84
CA GLU A 570 10.75 -11.99 -12.85
C GLU A 570 10.80 -11.37 -11.45
N ALA A 571 9.94 -11.77 -10.52
CA ALA A 571 9.87 -11.16 -9.20
C ALA A 571 11.13 -11.41 -8.36
N ALA A 572 11.71 -12.62 -8.44
CA ALA A 572 12.93 -13.00 -7.71
C ALA A 572 14.21 -12.25 -8.15
N THR A 573 14.28 -11.76 -9.38
CA THR A 573 15.55 -11.30 -9.98
C THR A 573 15.50 -9.89 -10.59
N GLY A 574 14.31 -9.32 -10.75
CA GLY A 574 14.10 -8.04 -11.45
C GLY A 574 14.34 -8.11 -12.97
N ARG A 575 14.70 -9.28 -13.51
CA ARG A 575 15.01 -9.44 -14.93
C ARG A 575 13.76 -9.22 -15.77
N VAL A 576 13.85 -8.30 -16.72
CA VAL A 576 12.75 -8.05 -17.67
C VAL A 576 12.52 -9.30 -18.54
N ILE A 577 11.27 -9.77 -18.55
CA ILE A 577 10.78 -10.85 -19.41
C ILE A 577 10.40 -10.25 -20.77
N HIS A 578 9.52 -9.24 -20.75
CA HIS A 578 9.19 -8.40 -21.89
C HIS A 578 8.82 -6.99 -21.42
N GLY A 579 8.85 -6.02 -22.33
CA GLY A 579 8.54 -4.63 -22.03
C GLY A 579 8.67 -3.77 -23.29
N GLY A 580 8.11 -2.57 -23.25
CA GLY A 580 8.13 -1.65 -24.38
C GLY A 580 8.44 -0.22 -23.97
N TYR A 581 9.09 0.53 -24.87
CA TYR A 581 9.43 1.93 -24.68
C TYR A 581 8.30 2.85 -25.17
N SER A 582 7.85 3.75 -24.29
CA SER A 582 6.80 4.74 -24.57
C SER A 582 7.35 6.09 -25.07
N GLY A 583 8.53 6.51 -24.59
CA GLY A 583 9.04 7.87 -24.74
C GLY A 583 8.22 8.96 -24.03
N VAL A 584 7.20 8.57 -23.25
CA VAL A 584 6.32 9.44 -22.45
C VAL A 584 5.96 8.77 -21.14
N ASP A 585 5.47 9.56 -20.18
CA ASP A 585 4.82 9.04 -18.97
C ASP A 585 3.73 8.01 -19.32
N THR A 586 3.84 6.83 -18.72
CA THR A 586 2.86 5.73 -18.82
C THR A 586 2.15 5.59 -17.47
N GLY A 587 1.25 6.53 -17.15
CA GLY A 587 0.71 6.70 -15.80
C GLY A 587 -0.29 5.64 -15.28
N ARG A 588 -0.57 4.54 -15.99
CA ARG A 588 -1.37 3.39 -15.49
C ARG A 588 -0.99 2.08 -16.16
N GLY A 589 -1.07 1.00 -15.38
CA GLY A 589 -1.17 -0.37 -15.87
C GLY A 589 -2.30 -1.14 -15.17
N MET A 590 -2.56 -2.36 -15.62
CA MET A 590 -3.48 -3.31 -14.99
C MET A 590 -3.13 -4.73 -15.43
N VAL A 591 -3.47 -5.73 -14.61
CA VAL A 591 -3.24 -7.16 -14.85
C VAL A 591 -4.47 -7.97 -14.48
N GLY A 592 -4.92 -8.86 -15.37
CA GLY A 592 -6.11 -9.68 -15.20
C GLY A 592 -6.39 -10.62 -16.38
N ASP A 593 -6.76 -11.88 -16.11
CA ASP A 593 -7.34 -12.79 -17.09
C ASP A 593 -8.66 -12.19 -17.59
N ILE A 594 -8.67 -11.72 -18.84
CA ILE A 594 -9.85 -11.16 -19.50
C ILE A 594 -10.24 -11.97 -20.75
N ASP A 595 -9.38 -12.89 -21.20
CA ASP A 595 -9.69 -13.84 -22.25
C ASP A 595 -9.38 -15.30 -21.85
N PRO A 596 -10.38 -16.10 -21.41
CA PRO A 596 -10.21 -17.51 -21.06
C PRO A 596 -9.76 -18.44 -22.21
N ALA A 597 -9.58 -17.93 -23.43
CA ALA A 597 -8.97 -18.66 -24.54
C ALA A 597 -7.43 -18.49 -24.60
N ILE A 598 -6.85 -17.63 -23.78
CA ILE A 598 -5.42 -17.35 -23.68
C ILE A 598 -4.90 -17.93 -22.36
N ARG A 599 -3.79 -18.66 -22.43
CA ARG A 599 -3.15 -19.24 -21.25
C ARG A 599 -2.37 -18.18 -20.49
N GLY A 600 -2.71 -17.95 -19.22
CA GLY A 600 -2.10 -16.96 -18.34
C GLY A 600 -3.00 -15.75 -18.12
N VAL A 601 -2.50 -14.76 -17.38
CA VAL A 601 -3.22 -13.54 -17.03
C VAL A 601 -2.69 -12.37 -17.88
N GLU A 602 -3.57 -11.68 -18.61
CA GLU A 602 -3.16 -10.56 -19.48
C GLU A 602 -2.66 -9.34 -18.69
N SER A 603 -1.80 -8.54 -19.32
CA SER A 603 -1.30 -7.28 -18.80
C SER A 603 -1.46 -6.14 -19.80
N TRP A 604 -1.75 -4.92 -19.32
CA TRP A 604 -1.87 -3.74 -20.18
C TRP A 604 -1.49 -2.43 -19.51
N SER A 605 -1.31 -1.40 -20.34
CA SER A 605 -0.90 -0.04 -19.96
C SER A 605 -1.82 1.01 -20.60
N SER A 606 -2.20 2.06 -19.87
CA SER A 606 -2.86 3.23 -20.49
C SER A 606 -1.84 4.02 -21.30
N MET A 607 -2.04 4.14 -22.60
CA MET A 607 -1.16 4.90 -23.49
C MET A 607 -1.95 5.84 -24.41
N PRO A 608 -1.39 7.01 -24.79
CA PRO A 608 -2.10 7.95 -25.65
C PRO A 608 -2.46 7.32 -27.01
N PRO A 609 -3.73 7.39 -27.45
CA PRO A 609 -4.20 6.65 -28.64
C PRO A 609 -3.56 7.10 -29.96
N ASN A 610 -2.86 8.24 -29.96
CA ASN A 610 -2.19 8.84 -31.11
C ASN A 610 -0.73 8.42 -31.31
N GLN A 611 -0.17 7.53 -30.47
CA GLN A 611 1.21 7.09 -30.60
C GLN A 611 1.39 5.88 -31.53
N ALA A 612 2.49 5.88 -32.29
CA ALA A 612 2.87 4.84 -33.25
C ALA A 612 3.72 3.73 -32.59
N ILE A 613 3.30 3.29 -31.41
CA ILE A 613 3.99 2.28 -30.59
C ILE A 613 3.06 1.06 -30.45
N GLU A 614 3.61 -0.15 -30.45
CA GLU A 614 2.88 -1.34 -30.00
C GLU A 614 2.75 -1.24 -28.48
N ALA A 615 1.59 -0.76 -28.03
CA ALA A 615 1.20 -0.60 -26.64
C ALA A 615 -0.28 -1.00 -26.50
N GLY A 616 -0.72 -1.36 -25.30
CA GLY A 616 -2.04 -1.94 -25.07
C GLY A 616 -1.94 -3.26 -24.33
N LEU A 617 -2.57 -4.30 -24.87
CA LEU A 617 -2.79 -5.60 -24.25
C LEU A 617 -1.71 -6.62 -24.65
N TRP A 618 -1.26 -7.40 -23.67
CA TRP A 618 -0.23 -8.43 -23.80
C TRP A 618 -0.65 -9.71 -23.08
N SER A 619 -0.28 -10.87 -23.63
CA SER A 619 -0.32 -12.13 -22.88
C SER A 619 0.81 -12.14 -21.82
N ALA A 620 0.69 -12.98 -20.79
CA ALA A 620 1.74 -13.17 -19.79
C ALA A 620 3.11 -13.58 -20.38
N ARG A 621 3.11 -14.22 -21.57
CA ARG A 621 4.33 -14.61 -22.30
C ARG A 621 4.90 -13.50 -23.21
N GLY A 622 4.28 -12.32 -23.25
CA GLY A 622 4.72 -11.17 -24.04
C GLY A 622 4.24 -11.14 -25.49
N ASP A 623 3.25 -11.95 -25.87
CA ASP A 623 2.60 -11.81 -27.18
C ASP A 623 1.72 -10.55 -27.19
N TYR A 624 1.85 -9.71 -28.22
CA TYR A 624 1.01 -8.51 -28.36
C TYR A 624 -0.41 -8.90 -28.83
N LEU A 625 -1.41 -8.59 -28.02
CA LEU A 625 -2.82 -8.90 -28.27
C LEU A 625 -3.60 -7.72 -28.89
N GLY A 626 -2.96 -6.55 -28.99
CA GLY A 626 -3.51 -5.38 -29.67
C GLY A 626 -3.80 -4.19 -28.75
N ARG A 627 -4.51 -3.19 -29.27
CA ARG A 627 -4.77 -1.91 -28.58
C ARG A 627 -6.05 -1.88 -27.74
N ASN A 628 -6.94 -2.86 -27.90
CA ASN A 628 -8.25 -2.88 -27.24
C ASN A 628 -8.15 -3.50 -25.84
N ALA A 629 -7.69 -2.71 -24.87
CA ALA A 629 -7.61 -3.12 -23.47
C ALA A 629 -8.75 -2.50 -22.64
N PRO A 630 -9.20 -3.15 -21.55
CA PRO A 630 -10.22 -2.59 -20.65
C PRO A 630 -9.62 -1.54 -19.69
N GLY A 631 -10.41 -1.11 -18.70
CA GLY A 631 -10.02 -0.06 -17.74
C GLY A 631 -8.75 -0.37 -16.94
N THR A 632 -8.04 0.69 -16.53
CA THR A 632 -6.75 0.62 -15.81
C THR A 632 -6.83 1.28 -14.43
N ASN A 633 -7.78 0.82 -13.61
CA ASN A 633 -8.07 1.41 -12.29
C ASN A 633 -7.95 0.35 -11.19
N MET A 634 -8.94 -0.53 -11.07
CA MET A 634 -8.92 -1.64 -10.09
C MET A 634 -9.43 -2.92 -10.75
N SER A 635 -8.77 -4.06 -10.52
CA SER A 635 -9.37 -5.37 -10.82
C SER A 635 -10.33 -5.78 -9.71
N ILE A 636 -11.29 -6.64 -10.05
CA ILE A 636 -12.20 -7.28 -9.11
C ILE A 636 -12.57 -8.69 -9.62
N ARG A 637 -12.55 -9.68 -8.73
CA ARG A 637 -13.01 -11.06 -8.93
C ARG A 637 -14.50 -11.13 -8.63
N TRP A 638 -15.32 -10.79 -9.62
CA TRP A 638 -16.77 -10.64 -9.46
C TRP A 638 -17.58 -11.78 -10.10
N ALA A 639 -17.11 -12.27 -11.24
CA ALA A 639 -17.78 -13.29 -12.05
C ALA A 639 -17.74 -14.67 -11.41
N ALA A 640 -18.72 -15.51 -11.78
CA ALA A 640 -18.73 -16.90 -11.37
C ALA A 640 -17.64 -17.80 -12.04
N ASP A 641 -16.99 -17.34 -13.10
CA ASP A 641 -16.08 -18.14 -13.94
C ASP A 641 -14.57 -18.00 -13.63
N MET A 642 -14.22 -17.12 -12.69
CA MET A 642 -12.85 -16.73 -12.27
C MET A 642 -12.08 -15.83 -13.25
N THR A 643 -12.73 -15.31 -14.30
CA THR A 643 -12.18 -14.19 -15.08
C THR A 643 -12.13 -12.90 -14.25
N THR A 644 -11.32 -11.94 -14.70
CA THR A 644 -11.14 -10.62 -14.07
C THR A 644 -12.12 -9.60 -14.63
N GLN A 645 -12.79 -8.86 -13.74
CA GLN A 645 -13.56 -7.67 -14.08
C GLN A 645 -12.84 -6.42 -13.60
N LEU A 646 -13.22 -5.26 -14.13
CA LEU A 646 -12.56 -3.99 -13.86
C LEU A 646 -13.54 -3.00 -13.24
N VAL A 647 -13.15 -2.36 -12.14
CA VAL A 647 -13.90 -1.25 -11.53
C VAL A 647 -13.52 0.04 -12.22
N ASN A 648 -14.49 0.72 -12.84
CA ASN A 648 -14.31 2.00 -13.50
C ASN A 648 -15.09 3.13 -12.82
N GLY A 649 -14.67 4.37 -13.08
CA GLY A 649 -15.31 5.59 -12.58
C GLY A 649 -14.31 6.63 -12.10
N THR A 650 -14.66 7.91 -12.17
CA THR A 650 -13.87 9.03 -11.64
C THR A 650 -14.79 10.08 -11.02
N ALA A 651 -14.29 10.77 -9.99
CA ALA A 651 -15.01 11.84 -9.30
C ALA A 651 -14.25 13.16 -9.50
N THR A 652 -14.38 13.74 -10.70
CA THR A 652 -13.68 14.99 -11.08
C THR A 652 -14.64 16.18 -11.04
N THR A 653 -14.42 17.22 -11.87
CA THR A 653 -15.46 18.22 -12.18
C THR A 653 -16.67 17.59 -12.86
N VAL A 654 -16.48 16.44 -13.52
CA VAL A 654 -17.54 15.54 -13.97
C VAL A 654 -17.52 14.32 -13.06
N LEU A 655 -18.67 14.01 -12.48
CA LEU A 655 -18.88 12.84 -11.64
C LEU A 655 -19.36 11.67 -12.51
N GLN A 656 -18.70 10.52 -12.38
CA GLN A 656 -19.11 9.28 -13.04
C GLN A 656 -19.58 8.27 -11.99
N THR A 657 -20.74 7.67 -12.22
CA THR A 657 -21.20 6.53 -11.43
C THR A 657 -20.20 5.37 -11.60
N PRO A 658 -19.74 4.71 -10.52
CA PRO A 658 -18.83 3.59 -10.64
C PRO A 658 -19.48 2.39 -11.36
N THR A 659 -18.70 1.64 -12.13
CA THR A 659 -19.14 0.40 -12.80
C THR A 659 -18.21 -0.77 -12.50
N ILE A 660 -18.73 -1.99 -12.56
CA ILE A 660 -17.93 -3.21 -12.74
C ILE A 660 -18.16 -3.68 -14.17
N ASP A 661 -17.09 -3.73 -14.96
CA ASP A 661 -17.14 -4.08 -16.38
C ASP A 661 -16.36 -5.37 -16.66
N ASP A 662 -17.01 -6.29 -17.37
CA ASP A 662 -16.44 -7.51 -17.92
C ASP A 662 -16.05 -7.28 -19.38
N HIS A 663 -14.84 -7.71 -19.77
CA HIS A 663 -14.31 -7.43 -21.11
C HIS A 663 -15.17 -8.01 -22.26
N LYS A 664 -15.87 -9.13 -22.02
CA LYS A 664 -16.69 -9.84 -23.02
C LYS A 664 -18.19 -9.63 -22.84
N ARG A 665 -18.66 -9.44 -21.60
CA ARG A 665 -20.09 -9.28 -21.25
C ARG A 665 -20.52 -7.83 -21.06
N GLY A 666 -19.59 -6.89 -20.94
CA GLY A 666 -19.87 -5.48 -20.66
C GLY A 666 -20.16 -5.22 -19.18
N THR A 667 -20.87 -4.14 -18.88
CA THR A 667 -21.17 -3.71 -17.51
C THR A 667 -22.04 -4.73 -16.76
N LEU A 668 -21.49 -5.31 -15.68
CA LEU A 668 -22.17 -6.23 -14.78
C LEU A 668 -22.84 -5.51 -13.61
N LEU A 669 -22.30 -4.37 -13.19
CA LEU A 669 -22.85 -3.52 -12.13
C LEU A 669 -22.71 -2.05 -12.49
N THR A 670 -23.78 -1.27 -12.29
CA THR A 670 -23.73 0.20 -12.19
C THR A 670 -24.06 0.60 -10.76
N ALA A 671 -23.12 1.20 -10.05
CA ALA A 671 -23.21 1.50 -8.63
C ALA A 671 -23.99 2.79 -8.33
N GLU A 672 -25.27 2.84 -8.70
CA GLU A 672 -26.08 4.06 -8.72
C GLU A 672 -26.13 4.80 -7.37
N GLY A 673 -25.89 6.13 -7.40
CA GLY A 673 -25.86 6.98 -6.21
C GLY A 673 -24.58 6.87 -5.37
N THR A 674 -23.55 6.19 -5.87
CA THR A 674 -22.21 6.13 -5.27
C THR A 674 -21.19 6.89 -6.10
N LEU A 675 -19.98 7.10 -5.57
CA LEU A 675 -18.86 7.72 -6.26
C LEU A 675 -17.54 7.02 -5.92
N THR A 676 -16.58 7.13 -6.84
CA THR A 676 -15.17 6.81 -6.59
C THR A 676 -14.46 7.97 -5.85
N ASN A 677 -13.21 7.69 -5.47
CA ASN A 677 -12.33 8.56 -4.71
C ASN A 677 -11.16 9.09 -5.54
N ASN A 678 -10.36 9.96 -4.93
CA ASN A 678 -9.02 10.35 -5.40
C ASN A 678 -9.00 10.94 -6.83
N TRP A 679 -10.03 11.76 -7.14
CA TRP A 679 -10.17 12.54 -8.36
C TRP A 679 -10.13 11.70 -9.65
N THR A 680 -9.07 11.83 -10.44
CA THR A 680 -8.84 11.06 -11.68
C THR A 680 -8.31 9.67 -11.41
N LYS A 681 -7.73 9.38 -10.22
CA LYS A 681 -7.29 8.01 -9.89
C LYS A 681 -8.49 7.07 -9.94
N GLY A 682 -9.60 7.49 -9.33
CA GLY A 682 -10.89 6.83 -9.48
C GLY A 682 -11.04 5.61 -8.58
N ASN A 683 -10.30 5.56 -7.47
CA ASN A 683 -10.24 4.38 -6.62
C ASN A 683 -11.61 4.09 -5.98
N PRO A 684 -12.00 2.82 -5.83
CA PRO A 684 -13.00 2.45 -4.82
C PRO A 684 -12.47 2.78 -3.41
N GLY A 685 -13.31 2.66 -2.39
CA GLY A 685 -12.84 2.70 -0.99
C GLY A 685 -12.00 1.47 -0.67
N LEU A 686 -12.51 0.29 -1.02
CA LEU A 686 -11.83 -1.00 -0.93
C LEU A 686 -12.41 -1.97 -1.98
N VAL A 687 -11.57 -2.88 -2.47
CA VAL A 687 -12.00 -4.14 -3.12
C VAL A 687 -11.34 -5.28 -2.36
N ALA A 688 -12.15 -6.16 -1.76
CA ALA A 688 -11.67 -7.31 -1.00
C ALA A 688 -12.78 -8.35 -0.77
N ASP A 689 -12.44 -9.63 -0.64
CA ASP A 689 -13.29 -10.67 -0.01
C ASP A 689 -13.41 -10.34 1.48
N VAL A 690 -14.43 -9.57 1.85
CA VAL A 690 -14.68 -9.20 3.26
C VAL A 690 -15.73 -10.10 3.89
N PHE A 691 -16.57 -10.77 3.09
CA PHE A 691 -17.52 -11.79 3.53
C PHE A 691 -18.00 -12.62 2.33
N GLY A 692 -18.87 -13.61 2.55
CA GLY A 692 -19.33 -14.45 1.45
C GLY A 692 -18.28 -15.46 1.01
N ASP A 693 -18.28 -15.82 -0.28
CA ASP A 693 -17.31 -16.77 -0.85
C ASP A 693 -16.09 -16.01 -1.42
N TRP A 694 -15.14 -16.72 -2.03
CA TRP A 694 -13.85 -16.19 -2.52
C TRP A 694 -13.89 -14.97 -3.47
N ARG A 695 -15.06 -14.48 -3.85
CA ARG A 695 -15.23 -13.33 -4.74
C ARG A 695 -15.17 -12.04 -3.93
N GLU A 696 -14.73 -10.99 -4.59
CA GLU A 696 -14.42 -9.73 -3.93
C GLU A 696 -15.66 -8.81 -3.90
N GLU A 697 -15.90 -8.19 -2.74
CA GLU A 697 -16.84 -7.09 -2.61
C GLU A 697 -16.28 -5.80 -3.20
N LEU A 698 -17.18 -4.96 -3.72
CA LEU A 698 -16.89 -3.57 -4.05
C LEU A 698 -17.43 -2.65 -2.94
N LEU A 699 -16.52 -1.92 -2.28
CA LEU A 699 -16.87 -0.92 -1.27
C LEU A 699 -16.65 0.50 -1.83
N VAL A 700 -17.74 1.24 -1.99
CA VAL A 700 -17.74 2.61 -2.55
C VAL A 700 -18.62 3.54 -1.72
N ARG A 701 -18.21 4.80 -1.52
CA ARG A 701 -19.01 5.76 -0.75
C ARG A 701 -20.30 6.15 -1.49
N THR A 702 -21.37 6.42 -0.75
CA THR A 702 -22.51 7.17 -1.31
C THR A 702 -22.06 8.57 -1.74
N ALA A 703 -22.77 9.18 -2.68
CA ALA A 703 -22.37 10.48 -3.24
C ALA A 703 -22.21 11.59 -2.17
N ASP A 704 -23.05 11.58 -1.12
CA ASP A 704 -23.02 12.48 0.04
C ASP A 704 -22.00 12.06 1.14
N SER A 705 -21.47 10.83 1.05
CA SER A 705 -20.69 10.13 2.08
C SER A 705 -21.45 9.90 3.40
N GLY A 706 -22.77 9.70 3.33
CA GLY A 706 -23.57 9.22 4.47
C GLY A 706 -23.39 7.73 4.75
N ALA A 707 -22.93 6.94 3.78
CA ALA A 707 -22.64 5.51 3.95
C ALA A 707 -21.48 5.03 3.06
N ILE A 708 -20.88 3.89 3.42
CA ILE A 708 -20.17 3.03 2.46
C ILE A 708 -21.17 2.00 1.95
N ARG A 709 -21.29 1.91 0.63
CA ARG A 709 -22.07 0.87 -0.03
C ARG A 709 -21.19 -0.31 -0.40
N MET A 710 -21.59 -1.47 0.08
CA MET A 710 -20.93 -2.76 -0.14
C MET A 710 -21.77 -3.57 -1.13
N TYR A 711 -21.17 -3.95 -2.25
CA TYR A 711 -21.78 -4.80 -3.28
C TYR A 711 -21.06 -6.14 -3.33
N LEU A 712 -21.82 -7.24 -3.48
CA LEU A 712 -21.29 -8.58 -3.76
C LEU A 712 -21.97 -9.21 -4.97
N SER A 713 -21.29 -10.18 -5.59
CA SER A 713 -21.82 -10.91 -6.74
C SER A 713 -22.88 -11.94 -6.32
N THR A 714 -24.01 -11.93 -7.04
CA THR A 714 -25.11 -12.91 -6.85
C THR A 714 -25.18 -13.97 -7.95
N GLU A 715 -24.19 -13.99 -8.86
CA GLU A 715 -24.00 -15.12 -9.77
C GLU A 715 -23.68 -16.38 -8.93
N VAL A 716 -24.25 -17.53 -9.30
CA VAL A 716 -23.94 -18.80 -8.62
C VAL A 716 -22.69 -19.38 -9.26
N THR A 717 -21.62 -19.58 -8.49
CA THR A 717 -20.41 -20.26 -8.98
C THR A 717 -20.31 -21.69 -8.44
N GLY A 718 -19.94 -22.63 -9.32
CA GLY A 718 -19.51 -23.99 -8.99
C GLY A 718 -18.00 -24.10 -8.73
N ARG A 719 -17.35 -22.98 -8.41
CA ARG A 719 -15.95 -22.90 -7.99
C ARG A 719 -15.87 -22.77 -6.48
N LYS A 720 -15.02 -23.59 -5.86
CA LYS A 720 -14.81 -23.62 -4.41
C LYS A 720 -13.37 -23.25 -4.10
N LEU A 721 -13.17 -22.13 -3.43
CA LEU A 721 -11.87 -21.64 -3.00
C LEU A 721 -12.01 -21.15 -1.56
N TYR A 722 -10.93 -21.19 -0.78
CA TYR A 722 -10.94 -20.59 0.55
C TYR A 722 -11.05 -19.07 0.44
N THR A 723 -11.48 -18.40 1.51
CA THR A 723 -11.53 -16.93 1.53
C THR A 723 -10.15 -16.36 1.19
N LEU A 724 -10.07 -15.39 0.29
CA LEU A 724 -8.79 -14.82 -0.15
C LEU A 724 -8.04 -14.14 1.01
N MET A 725 -8.75 -13.73 2.07
CA MET A 725 -8.15 -13.22 3.31
C MET A 725 -7.39 -14.29 4.12
N HIS A 726 -7.48 -15.57 3.73
CA HIS A 726 -6.62 -16.67 4.21
C HIS A 726 -5.47 -17.01 3.24
N ASP A 727 -5.22 -16.20 2.20
CA ASP A 727 -3.97 -16.16 1.46
C ASP A 727 -3.03 -15.08 2.05
N PRO A 728 -1.79 -15.41 2.46
CA PRO A 728 -0.89 -14.46 3.13
C PRO A 728 -0.52 -13.23 2.29
N GLN A 729 -0.35 -13.39 0.98
CA GLN A 729 -0.01 -12.28 0.09
C GLN A 729 -1.24 -11.39 -0.12
N TYR A 730 -2.39 -11.97 -0.45
CA TYR A 730 -3.63 -11.23 -0.64
C TYR A 730 -3.99 -10.39 0.60
N ARG A 731 -3.88 -10.98 1.81
CA ARG A 731 -4.26 -10.30 3.05
C ARG A 731 -3.38 -9.08 3.37
N VAL A 732 -2.08 -9.11 3.07
CA VAL A 732 -1.20 -7.93 3.23
C VAL A 732 -1.39 -6.93 2.09
N GLU A 733 -1.69 -7.39 0.87
CA GLU A 733 -2.01 -6.53 -0.28
C GLU A 733 -3.34 -5.76 -0.08
N VAL A 734 -4.30 -6.35 0.65
CA VAL A 734 -5.51 -5.66 1.16
C VAL A 734 -5.17 -4.64 2.24
N ALA A 735 -4.27 -4.97 3.19
CA ALA A 735 -3.85 -4.02 4.24
C ALA A 735 -3.18 -2.76 3.67
N ARG A 736 -2.35 -2.92 2.62
CA ARG A 736 -1.67 -1.80 1.93
C ARG A 736 -2.53 -1.11 0.87
N GLN A 737 -3.77 -1.56 0.61
CA GLN A 737 -4.58 -1.04 -0.49
C GLN A 737 -4.87 0.47 -0.37
N GLN A 738 -4.92 1.02 0.84
CA GLN A 738 -5.05 2.47 1.11
C GLN A 738 -3.80 3.31 0.83
N THR A 739 -2.65 2.68 0.58
CA THR A 739 -1.35 3.36 0.52
C THR A 739 -1.19 4.18 -0.77
N ALA A 740 -1.06 5.50 -0.61
CA ALA A 740 -0.80 6.51 -1.64
C ALA A 740 -1.68 6.39 -2.91
N TYR A 741 -1.20 5.74 -3.98
CA TYR A 741 -2.03 5.43 -5.15
C TYR A 741 -2.44 3.95 -5.11
N ASN A 742 -3.65 3.70 -4.63
CA ASN A 742 -4.23 2.37 -4.40
C ASN A 742 -4.06 1.47 -5.63
N GLN A 743 -3.50 0.27 -5.43
CA GLN A 743 -3.36 -0.78 -6.45
C GLN A 743 -4.23 -2.00 -6.08
N PRO A 744 -4.59 -2.88 -7.02
CA PRO A 744 -5.31 -4.12 -6.70
C PRO A 744 -4.52 -5.07 -5.80
N ALA A 745 -5.21 -6.02 -5.17
CA ALA A 745 -4.59 -7.11 -4.41
C ALA A 745 -4.54 -8.40 -5.26
N TYR A 746 -3.50 -9.20 -5.07
CA TYR A 746 -3.29 -10.48 -5.75
C TYR A 746 -2.90 -11.54 -4.71
N PRO A 747 -3.37 -12.79 -4.85
CA PRO A 747 -2.94 -13.88 -3.99
C PRO A 747 -1.57 -14.45 -4.40
N SER A 748 -1.00 -15.29 -3.53
CA SER A 748 0.29 -15.98 -3.72
C SER A 748 0.32 -17.04 -4.84
N PHE A 749 -0.79 -17.24 -5.56
CA PHE A 749 -0.98 -18.29 -6.55
C PHE A 749 -1.77 -17.80 -7.75
N TYR A 750 -1.61 -18.49 -8.89
CA TYR A 750 -2.35 -18.18 -10.11
C TYR A 750 -3.88 -18.18 -9.92
N LEU A 751 -4.53 -17.02 -10.08
CA LEU A 751 -5.98 -16.87 -9.96
C LEU A 751 -6.61 -16.42 -11.30
N GLY A 752 -6.88 -17.40 -12.17
CA GLY A 752 -7.59 -17.23 -13.44
C GLY A 752 -8.64 -18.32 -13.71
N SER A 753 -9.33 -18.22 -14.84
CA SER A 753 -10.39 -19.11 -15.29
C SER A 753 -9.92 -20.53 -15.66
N ASP A 754 -8.68 -20.66 -16.13
CA ASP A 754 -7.98 -21.90 -16.50
C ASP A 754 -7.05 -22.42 -15.38
N ILE A 755 -7.31 -22.01 -14.13
CA ILE A 755 -6.56 -22.41 -12.93
C ILE A 755 -6.37 -23.93 -12.80
N ASP A 756 -5.12 -24.34 -12.58
CA ASP A 756 -4.78 -25.69 -12.13
C ASP A 756 -4.92 -25.74 -10.60
N TRP A 757 -6.04 -26.30 -10.14
CA TRP A 757 -6.33 -26.44 -8.71
C TRP A 757 -5.21 -27.14 -7.94
N SER A 758 -4.43 -28.03 -8.56
CA SER A 758 -3.35 -28.76 -7.86
C SER A 758 -2.17 -27.86 -7.45
N LYS A 759 -2.06 -26.66 -8.04
CA LYS A 759 -1.06 -25.64 -7.68
C LYS A 759 -1.50 -24.68 -6.59
N VAL A 760 -2.80 -24.62 -6.28
CA VAL A 760 -3.32 -23.70 -5.24
C VAL A 760 -2.83 -24.19 -3.86
N PRO A 761 -2.24 -23.33 -3.02
CA PRO A 761 -1.83 -23.72 -1.67
C PRO A 761 -2.98 -24.34 -0.87
N VAL A 762 -2.67 -25.35 -0.05
CA VAL A 762 -3.59 -25.83 0.99
C VAL A 762 -3.26 -25.06 2.27
N PRO A 763 -4.12 -24.13 2.74
CA PRO A 763 -3.80 -23.32 3.90
C PRO A 763 -3.57 -24.15 5.15
N GLY A 764 -2.90 -23.54 6.12
CA GLY A 764 -2.70 -24.13 7.43
C GLY A 764 -3.99 -24.31 8.23
N LYS A 765 -3.87 -25.10 9.29
CA LYS A 765 -4.81 -25.01 10.40
C LYS A 765 -4.34 -23.90 11.31
N ASN A 766 -5.05 -22.78 11.27
CA ASN A 766 -4.97 -21.70 12.26
C ASN A 766 -5.40 -22.24 13.64
#